data_AF-A0ABD3MSH0-F1
#
_entry.id   AF-A0ABD3MSH0-F1
#
_cell.length_a   1.000
_cell.length_b   1.000
_cell.length_c   1.000
_cell.angle_alpha   90.00
_cell.angle_beta   90.00
_cell.angle_gamma   90.00
#
_symmetry.space_group_name_H-M   'P 1'
#
loop_
_entity.id
_entity.type
_entity.pdbx_description
1 polymer ?
#
loop_
_entity_poly.entity_id
_entity_poly.type
_entity_poly.pdbx_seq_one_letter_code
_entity_poly.pdbx_strand_id
1 'polypeptide(L)'
;MPKSMYAKEARRASIKENIMVKPFRVTMFTLTAFKLALLLAIQLPYSAFTEQQQQITNTCSSNPQSNKHPSSSKQVIDRVLTYLDDNQASIQSKLFQSYTSQYRNETQNSKAYLYQDFRSSLEWMARSGIPNPKNNANDNPLQFYLGPDNCNNDGWQIGLINIAAFLSQAMTLAIQNDTCDELNWETVEEGVYPLSNACGMRGWDYTSHYHSCGEEYDCPVKKSMMVKAVDKGKFGRMPPPLECYPRSAGRSYTGYFDPLVGVKEDTIVDSFLGRTDVEGCCWWGRGALQTKGTCNLGKLNYFLGKAAAIDGRESRYKDLDFCDNPEAICSDKRTMELRWVVALFEWTERVQSYDSDGWNYIDELHKVVKGDLLNDLKFERSNFIDEVGGILEQGCPHPPCDTVEKRQRLNWANERKTNFRVALESFGLPIKSAAFREIESILMNGKDAFEEVVLRSINPIDETSYQSYRYQFTDFVEALRLMSDIGYDNKYFYIGQQPNGEYDVVSGLTNIAMFLSQAIVQSIQDDACDEHNIQKVNGEYPVSNSCGQFGLSYQDINCTGADTDRTCPLDPNQSFSGVTRPLALRAPQPFRCAPKTQFPVTGYWDAKRVEEDHRTAYANEIGRTDIEGCCWWGRGVFRNVTRGRCFFGQMNYHLGKRAASEGRASLFPSVDFCQFPEAICASEYSHQLRWISGMFHWIQEVQTFHKRGWSYMDQIRGISLNDTLFGDFDGTLPMQVDCILKTGNVTCDTGSNTTNLVSDILSAIMTIDNPTTSPTATQPTLPPRPLPTQSPVIPPSPYPTISTPPTSSPVIFNIPSRGTIEYIINYLEEKRSNIDSKILMPLNGEPSIYTFEAFTETLEQMAKGVKNEKYFFVGGASQEVQRQRGLVNIAAFLAHARTLSIETNSCDEPNTDFRDETQYPLSNACGQYGFSYQGMMNLVMKHVLKVQ
;
A
#
# COMPACT_ATOMS: atom_id res chain seq x y z
N MET A 1 23.78 33.05 -50.17
CA MET A 1 24.13 33.04 -51.62
C MET A 1 25.42 33.83 -51.81
N PRO A 2 26.29 33.51 -52.79
CA PRO A 2 26.09 32.57 -53.90
C PRO A 2 27.07 31.36 -53.86
N LYS A 3 26.60 30.15 -54.22
CA LYS A 3 26.86 29.41 -55.50
C LYS A 3 28.34 28.99 -55.66
N SER A 4 28.72 27.78 -56.05
CA SER A 4 28.02 26.62 -56.60
C SER A 4 29.03 25.48 -56.85
N MET A 5 28.51 24.24 -56.86
CA MET A 5 28.82 23.14 -57.79
C MET A 5 30.16 22.36 -57.71
N TYR A 6 29.98 21.09 -57.34
CA TYR A 6 30.28 19.86 -58.11
C TYR A 6 31.72 19.61 -58.62
N ALA A 7 32.34 18.53 -58.12
CA ALA A 7 32.47 17.22 -58.81
C ALA A 7 33.81 16.51 -58.48
N LYS A 8 33.69 15.22 -58.13
CA LYS A 8 34.39 14.01 -58.65
C LYS A 8 35.86 14.15 -59.09
N GLU A 9 36.79 13.22 -58.89
CA GLU A 9 36.80 11.76 -58.74
C GLU A 9 38.29 11.40 -58.53
N ALA A 10 38.66 10.52 -57.60
CA ALA A 10 39.03 9.12 -57.87
C ALA A 10 40.55 8.80 -57.85
N ARG A 11 40.82 7.63 -57.24
CA ARG A 11 41.92 6.66 -57.48
C ARG A 11 43.33 7.04 -57.01
N ARG A 12 44.20 6.13 -56.58
CA ARG A 12 44.21 4.70 -56.15
C ARG A 12 45.72 4.38 -56.01
N ALA A 13 46.16 3.79 -54.91
CA ALA A 13 47.30 2.85 -54.82
C ALA A 13 47.41 2.42 -53.35
N SER A 14 46.95 1.25 -52.90
CA SER A 14 47.40 -0.12 -53.16
C SER A 14 48.84 -0.41 -52.71
N ILE A 15 49.02 -0.90 -51.48
CA ILE A 15 49.98 -1.97 -51.16
C ILE A 15 49.30 -2.98 -50.19
N LYS A 16 49.33 -4.24 -50.62
CA LYS A 16 48.85 -5.50 -50.02
C LYS A 16 49.78 -5.93 -48.86
N GLU A 17 49.24 -6.33 -47.70
CA GLU A 17 48.78 -7.68 -47.31
C GLU A 17 49.87 -8.76 -47.13
N ASN A 18 49.98 -9.27 -45.89
CA ASN A 18 49.76 -10.67 -45.49
C ASN A 18 49.79 -10.69 -43.94
N ILE A 19 48.82 -11.27 -43.21
CA ILE A 19 48.69 -12.71 -42.93
C ILE A 19 47.24 -13.05 -42.46
N MET A 20 46.68 -14.11 -43.07
CA MET A 20 45.64 -15.12 -42.70
C MET A 20 44.68 -14.90 -41.49
N VAL A 21 43.32 -14.84 -41.63
CA VAL A 21 42.28 -15.90 -41.93
C VAL A 21 41.89 -16.67 -40.64
N LYS A 22 40.65 -16.82 -40.11
CA LYS A 22 39.20 -16.72 -40.51
C LYS A 22 38.33 -17.03 -39.23
N PRO A 23 36.98 -17.19 -39.26
CA PRO A 23 35.88 -16.37 -39.81
C PRO A 23 34.69 -16.20 -38.82
N PHE A 24 33.79 -15.22 -39.00
CA PHE A 24 32.34 -15.44 -38.79
C PHE A 24 31.53 -14.46 -39.64
N ARG A 25 30.55 -15.00 -40.37
CA ARG A 25 29.62 -14.33 -41.28
C ARG A 25 28.25 -14.92 -40.96
N VAL A 26 27.22 -14.10 -40.74
CA VAL A 26 25.76 -14.28 -40.96
C VAL A 26 25.08 -13.06 -40.29
N THR A 27 24.14 -12.26 -40.81
CA THR A 27 23.61 -11.96 -42.14
C THR A 27 22.81 -10.65 -41.98
N MET A 28 23.08 -9.61 -42.78
CA MET A 28 22.20 -8.45 -42.94
C MET A 28 20.91 -8.90 -43.66
N PHE A 29 19.83 -9.22 -42.95
CA PHE A 29 18.49 -9.32 -43.58
C PHE A 29 17.31 -9.01 -42.64
N THR A 30 17.54 -8.66 -41.38
CA THR A 30 16.47 -8.32 -40.40
C THR A 30 16.19 -6.81 -40.27
N LEU A 31 17.07 -5.93 -40.78
CA LEU A 31 16.94 -4.48 -40.59
C LEU A 31 15.80 -3.81 -41.38
N THR A 32 15.31 -4.42 -42.45
CA THR A 32 14.27 -3.80 -43.31
C THR A 32 12.85 -4.08 -42.82
N ALA A 33 12.63 -5.17 -42.07
CA ALA A 33 11.33 -5.50 -41.49
C ALA A 33 11.01 -4.64 -40.26
N PHE A 34 12.04 -4.30 -39.47
CA PHE A 34 11.92 -3.47 -38.26
C PHE A 34 11.50 -2.02 -38.58
N LYS A 35 11.99 -1.47 -39.70
CA LYS A 35 11.58 -0.14 -40.18
C LYS A 35 10.14 -0.08 -40.69
N LEU A 36 9.59 -1.18 -41.20
CA LEU A 36 8.25 -1.20 -41.78
C LEU A 36 7.18 -1.42 -40.71
N ALA A 37 7.46 -2.22 -39.68
CA ALA A 37 6.53 -2.47 -38.57
C ALA A 37 6.27 -1.21 -37.72
N LEU A 38 7.31 -0.40 -37.48
CA LEU A 38 7.20 0.83 -36.68
C LEU A 38 6.50 1.97 -37.46
N LEU A 39 6.65 2.02 -38.79
CA LEU A 39 5.99 3.01 -39.65
C LEU A 39 4.52 2.65 -39.95
N LEU A 40 4.13 1.37 -39.87
CA LEU A 40 2.74 0.93 -40.07
C LEU A 40 1.86 1.05 -38.81
N ALA A 41 2.44 1.17 -37.62
CA ALA A 41 1.70 1.37 -36.37
C ALA A 41 1.26 2.84 -36.14
N ILE A 42 1.72 3.79 -36.97
CA ILE A 42 1.53 5.25 -36.78
C ILE A 42 0.36 5.84 -37.60
N GLN A 43 -0.49 5.02 -38.23
CA GLN A 43 -1.65 5.53 -38.98
C GLN A 43 -2.97 4.87 -38.60
N LEU A 44 -3.59 5.39 -37.54
CA LEU A 44 -5.04 5.32 -37.34
C LEU A 44 -5.57 6.74 -37.08
N PRO A 45 -6.57 7.23 -37.83
CA PRO A 45 -7.15 8.54 -37.58
C PRO A 45 -8.18 8.41 -36.45
N TYR A 46 -7.83 8.88 -35.25
CA TYR A 46 -8.82 9.22 -34.23
C TYR A 46 -9.22 10.68 -34.40
N SER A 47 -10.26 10.92 -35.20
CA SER A 47 -10.95 12.21 -35.24
C SER A 47 -12.15 12.18 -34.30
N ALA A 48 -12.31 13.29 -33.58
CA ALA A 48 -13.44 13.74 -32.77
C ALA A 48 -13.33 13.47 -31.26
N PHE A 49 -12.70 14.40 -30.54
CA PHE A 49 -13.21 14.98 -29.29
C PHE A 49 -12.43 16.26 -28.97
N THR A 50 -12.85 17.39 -29.54
CA THR A 50 -12.47 18.73 -29.04
C THR A 50 -13.59 19.74 -29.30
N GLU A 51 -13.88 20.50 -28.24
CA GLU A 51 -14.64 21.76 -28.14
C GLU A 51 -16.18 21.73 -28.23
N GLN A 52 -16.86 21.98 -27.10
CA GLN A 52 -17.26 23.35 -26.72
C GLN A 52 -17.86 23.42 -25.31
N GLN A 53 -17.33 24.34 -24.49
CA GLN A 53 -17.97 24.86 -23.28
C GLN A 53 -19.22 25.67 -23.65
N GLN A 54 -20.42 25.15 -23.35
CA GLN A 54 -21.60 25.97 -23.11
C GLN A 54 -22.70 25.23 -22.33
N GLN A 55 -23.16 25.90 -21.27
CA GLN A 55 -24.49 25.86 -20.65
C GLN A 55 -24.89 24.71 -19.71
N ILE A 56 -25.12 25.14 -18.47
CA ILE A 56 -26.04 24.56 -17.49
C ILE A 56 -27.36 24.15 -18.18
N THR A 57 -27.81 22.92 -17.89
CA THR A 57 -29.09 22.28 -18.30
C THR A 57 -29.26 21.88 -19.77
N ASN A 58 -28.59 20.80 -20.19
CA ASN A 58 -28.92 20.10 -21.43
C ASN A 58 -30.05 19.06 -21.21
N THR A 59 -31.17 19.51 -20.63
CA THR A 59 -32.39 18.72 -20.41
C THR A 59 -33.37 18.95 -21.56
N CYS A 60 -33.81 17.90 -22.26
CA CYS A 60 -34.72 18.05 -23.41
C CYS A 60 -36.17 18.37 -23.03
N SER A 61 -36.45 18.71 -21.77
CA SER A 61 -37.72 19.31 -21.35
C SER A 61 -37.53 20.08 -20.04
N SER A 62 -38.19 21.24 -19.97
CA SER A 62 -38.25 22.12 -18.81
C SER A 62 -39.08 21.51 -17.69
N ASN A 63 -38.49 20.63 -16.89
CA ASN A 63 -38.91 20.43 -15.51
C ASN A 63 -37.81 19.69 -14.72
N PRO A 64 -36.88 20.39 -14.05
CA PRO A 64 -36.15 19.78 -12.95
C PRO A 64 -37.11 19.70 -11.76
N GLN A 65 -38.09 18.80 -11.82
CA GLN A 65 -38.72 18.38 -10.57
C GLN A 65 -37.65 17.61 -9.81
N SER A 66 -37.23 18.16 -8.67
CA SER A 66 -36.44 17.47 -7.67
C SER A 66 -37.24 16.30 -7.13
N ASN A 67 -37.38 15.25 -7.92
CA ASN A 67 -37.98 14.01 -7.48
C ASN A 67 -36.99 13.37 -6.52
N LYS A 68 -37.44 13.19 -5.28
CA LYS A 68 -36.68 12.56 -4.19
C LYS A 68 -36.15 11.16 -4.56
N HIS A 69 -36.76 10.53 -5.57
CA HIS A 69 -36.33 9.27 -6.16
C HIS A 69 -36.26 9.41 -7.70
N PRO A 70 -35.06 9.61 -8.27
CA PRO A 70 -34.91 9.71 -9.72
C PRO A 70 -34.98 8.34 -10.39
N SER A 71 -35.58 8.28 -11.57
CA SER A 71 -35.63 7.08 -12.42
C SER A 71 -34.95 7.33 -13.76
N SER A 72 -34.60 6.25 -14.45
CA SER A 72 -33.97 6.28 -15.77
C SER A 72 -34.92 5.76 -16.83
N SER A 73 -34.84 6.32 -18.04
CA SER A 73 -35.64 5.81 -19.15
C SER A 73 -35.18 4.41 -19.58
N LYS A 74 -36.08 3.67 -20.22
CA LYS A 74 -35.75 2.36 -20.79
C LYS A 74 -34.52 2.42 -21.70
N GLN A 75 -34.38 3.48 -22.50
CA GLN A 75 -33.27 3.65 -23.41
C GLN A 75 -31.93 3.79 -22.68
N VAL A 76 -31.89 4.59 -21.61
CA VAL A 76 -30.69 4.74 -20.78
C VAL A 76 -30.34 3.42 -20.09
N ILE A 77 -31.34 2.74 -19.52
CA ILE A 77 -31.14 1.43 -18.86
C ILE A 77 -30.56 0.41 -19.86
N ASP A 78 -31.18 0.26 -21.03
CA ASP A 78 -30.75 -0.69 -22.07
C ASP A 78 -29.31 -0.42 -22.49
N ARG A 79 -28.93 0.85 -22.62
CA ARG A 79 -27.58 1.26 -23.01
C ARG A 79 -26.54 0.94 -21.93
N VAL A 80 -26.84 1.23 -20.66
CA VAL A 80 -25.94 0.89 -19.54
C VAL A 80 -25.75 -0.62 -19.45
N LEU A 81 -26.83 -1.40 -19.47
CA LEU A 81 -26.74 -2.85 -19.35
C LEU A 81 -25.98 -3.49 -20.52
N THR A 82 -26.23 -3.05 -21.75
CA THR A 82 -25.48 -3.52 -22.93
C THR A 82 -23.99 -3.20 -22.78
N TYR A 83 -23.66 -2.00 -22.32
CA TYR A 83 -22.27 -1.59 -22.13
C TYR A 83 -21.54 -2.42 -21.07
N LEU A 84 -22.21 -2.76 -19.96
CA LEU A 84 -21.65 -3.66 -18.95
C LEU A 84 -21.42 -5.05 -19.53
N ASP A 85 -22.38 -5.57 -20.31
CA ASP A 85 -22.29 -6.89 -20.94
C ASP A 85 -21.13 -6.95 -21.96
N ASP A 86 -20.92 -5.90 -22.75
CA ASP A 86 -19.79 -5.76 -23.68
C ASP A 86 -18.43 -5.72 -22.95
N ASN A 87 -18.40 -5.22 -21.70
CA ASN A 87 -17.20 -5.12 -20.87
C ASN A 87 -17.10 -6.22 -19.79
N GLN A 88 -17.94 -7.26 -19.86
CA GLN A 88 -18.06 -8.29 -18.82
C GLN A 88 -16.71 -8.94 -18.48
N ALA A 89 -15.85 -9.22 -19.46
CA ALA A 89 -14.57 -9.87 -19.22
C ALA A 89 -13.62 -9.01 -18.36
N SER A 90 -13.54 -7.71 -18.66
CA SER A 90 -12.77 -6.73 -17.88
C SER A 90 -13.35 -6.60 -16.47
N ILE A 91 -14.67 -6.44 -16.37
CA ILE A 91 -15.39 -6.33 -15.10
C ILE A 91 -15.18 -7.58 -14.23
N GLN A 92 -15.32 -8.78 -14.79
CA GLN A 92 -15.16 -10.04 -14.06
C GLN A 92 -13.73 -10.23 -13.57
N SER A 93 -12.73 -9.94 -14.41
CA SER A 93 -11.31 -10.13 -14.08
C SER A 93 -10.76 -9.11 -13.08
N LYS A 94 -11.44 -7.97 -12.87
CA LYS A 94 -10.98 -6.90 -11.98
C LYS A 94 -11.86 -6.66 -10.75
N LEU A 95 -13.19 -6.65 -10.91
CA LEU A 95 -14.13 -6.28 -9.83
C LEU A 95 -14.63 -7.49 -9.04
N PHE A 96 -14.90 -8.60 -9.72
CA PHE A 96 -15.42 -9.82 -9.10
C PHE A 96 -14.28 -10.78 -8.74
N GLN A 97 -13.27 -10.23 -8.07
CA GLN A 97 -12.06 -10.92 -7.62
C GLN A 97 -11.98 -10.88 -6.09
N SER A 98 -11.42 -11.95 -5.52
CA SER A 98 -11.24 -12.12 -4.08
C SER A 98 -9.82 -12.57 -3.77
N TYR A 99 -9.31 -12.19 -2.60
CA TYR A 99 -7.95 -12.54 -2.21
C TYR A 99 -7.85 -14.01 -1.80
N THR A 100 -6.79 -14.68 -2.24
CA THR A 100 -6.49 -16.08 -1.86
C THR A 100 -5.73 -16.17 -0.55
N SER A 101 -5.09 -15.08 -0.11
CA SER A 101 -4.28 -15.02 1.11
C SER A 101 -4.38 -13.67 1.83
N GLN A 102 -4.05 -13.66 3.13
CA GLN A 102 -4.08 -12.46 3.99
C GLN A 102 -3.19 -11.32 3.50
N TYR A 103 -2.17 -11.65 2.69
CA TYR A 103 -1.23 -10.67 2.16
C TYR A 103 -1.78 -9.93 0.94
N ARG A 104 -2.92 -10.36 0.38
CA ARG A 104 -3.57 -9.73 -0.79
C ARG A 104 -2.73 -9.73 -2.08
N ASN A 105 -1.70 -10.59 -2.15
CA ASN A 105 -0.78 -10.67 -3.28
C ASN A 105 -1.34 -11.45 -4.48
N GLU A 106 -2.36 -12.28 -4.23
CA GLU A 106 -2.97 -13.15 -5.23
C GLU A 106 -4.49 -13.04 -5.17
N THR A 107 -5.11 -13.03 -6.33
CA THR A 107 -6.57 -12.97 -6.49
C THR A 107 -7.09 -14.20 -7.23
N GLN A 108 -8.35 -14.52 -6.96
CA GLN A 108 -9.13 -15.52 -7.68
C GLN A 108 -10.54 -14.99 -7.95
N ASN A 109 -11.23 -15.57 -8.92
CA ASN A 109 -12.65 -15.29 -9.14
C ASN A 109 -13.44 -15.48 -7.84
N SER A 110 -14.26 -14.46 -7.53
CA SER A 110 -15.21 -14.52 -6.43
C SER A 110 -16.22 -15.65 -6.64
N LYS A 111 -16.56 -16.35 -5.56
CA LYS A 111 -17.56 -17.43 -5.55
C LYS A 111 -18.89 -16.97 -4.95
N ALA A 112 -18.84 -15.99 -4.05
CA ALA A 112 -19.96 -15.40 -3.34
C ALA A 112 -20.67 -14.30 -4.16
N TYR A 113 -19.94 -13.70 -5.12
CA TYR A 113 -20.40 -12.57 -5.93
C TYR A 113 -20.03 -12.79 -7.40
N LEU A 114 -21.04 -13.04 -8.24
CA LEU A 114 -20.87 -13.27 -9.67
C LEU A 114 -21.46 -12.10 -10.47
N TYR A 115 -20.85 -11.80 -11.62
CA TYR A 115 -21.32 -10.75 -12.52
C TYR A 115 -22.78 -10.96 -12.94
N GLN A 116 -23.19 -12.19 -13.25
CA GLN A 116 -24.56 -12.48 -13.73
C GLN A 116 -25.63 -12.18 -12.67
N ASP A 117 -25.35 -12.49 -11.40
CA ASP A 117 -26.27 -12.19 -10.29
C ASP A 117 -26.36 -10.68 -10.05
N PHE A 118 -25.22 -9.97 -10.13
CA PHE A 118 -25.18 -8.51 -10.06
C PHE A 118 -25.99 -7.87 -11.19
N ARG A 119 -25.70 -8.25 -12.44
CA ARG A 119 -26.31 -7.71 -13.66
C ARG A 119 -27.83 -7.90 -13.62
N SER A 120 -28.30 -9.11 -13.35
CA SER A 120 -29.74 -9.41 -13.28
C SER A 120 -30.45 -8.64 -12.16
N SER A 121 -29.83 -8.51 -10.99
CA SER A 121 -30.37 -7.73 -9.87
C SER A 121 -30.40 -6.22 -10.17
N LEU A 122 -29.37 -5.69 -10.82
CA LEU A 122 -29.30 -4.31 -11.28
C LEU A 122 -30.38 -4.00 -12.31
N GLU A 123 -30.57 -4.88 -13.31
CA GLU A 123 -31.63 -4.73 -14.30
C GLU A 123 -33.01 -4.66 -13.64
N TRP A 124 -33.30 -5.58 -12.70
CA TRP A 124 -34.57 -5.58 -11.99
C TRP A 124 -34.77 -4.32 -11.16
N MET A 125 -33.76 -3.89 -10.40
CA MET A 125 -33.83 -2.67 -9.59
C MET A 125 -33.95 -1.40 -10.44
N ALA A 126 -33.37 -1.35 -11.64
CA ALA A 126 -33.48 -0.21 -12.54
C ALA A 126 -34.81 -0.15 -13.29
N ARG A 127 -35.34 -1.30 -13.73
CA ARG A 127 -36.58 -1.35 -14.53
C ARG A 127 -37.85 -1.38 -13.70
N SER A 128 -37.89 -2.27 -12.72
CA SER A 128 -39.07 -2.50 -11.88
C SER A 128 -38.97 -1.70 -10.59
N GLY A 129 -37.82 -1.79 -9.92
CA GLY A 129 -37.62 -1.18 -8.60
C GLY A 129 -38.56 -1.76 -7.54
N ILE A 130 -38.62 -1.08 -6.40
CA ILE A 130 -39.41 -1.48 -5.24
C ILE A 130 -40.52 -0.46 -5.01
N PRO A 131 -41.80 -0.87 -4.95
CA PRO A 131 -42.90 0.05 -4.66
C PRO A 131 -42.67 0.81 -3.35
N ASN A 132 -42.82 2.14 -3.37
CA ASN A 132 -42.67 2.97 -2.18
C ASN A 132 -44.06 3.24 -1.56
N PRO A 133 -44.41 2.61 -0.43
CA PRO A 133 -45.72 2.77 0.19
C PRO A 133 -45.91 4.12 0.89
N LYS A 134 -44.87 4.93 1.04
CA LYS A 134 -44.95 6.28 1.64
C LYS A 134 -45.26 7.38 0.64
N ASN A 135 -45.31 7.05 -0.64
CA ASN A 135 -45.47 8.02 -1.70
C ASN A 135 -46.93 8.13 -2.18
N ASN A 136 -47.28 9.30 -2.72
CA ASN A 136 -48.56 9.47 -3.41
C ASN A 136 -48.58 8.59 -4.68
N ALA A 137 -49.76 8.24 -5.19
CA ALA A 137 -49.94 7.38 -6.37
C ALA A 137 -49.23 7.84 -7.67
N ASN A 138 -48.57 9.01 -7.65
CA ASN A 138 -47.84 9.61 -8.77
C ASN A 138 -46.32 9.52 -8.66
N ASP A 139 -45.73 9.07 -7.55
CA ASP A 139 -44.27 8.95 -7.46
C ASP A 139 -43.77 7.60 -7.99
N ASN A 140 -42.57 7.62 -8.57
CA ASN A 140 -41.94 6.42 -9.09
C ASN A 140 -41.57 5.43 -7.97
N PRO A 141 -41.54 4.12 -8.27
CA PRO A 141 -40.92 3.12 -7.39
C PRO A 141 -39.48 3.50 -7.04
N LEU A 142 -38.96 2.95 -5.94
CA LEU A 142 -37.54 3.02 -5.60
C LEU A 142 -36.73 2.24 -6.64
N GLN A 143 -36.24 2.97 -7.64
CA GLN A 143 -35.44 2.42 -8.74
C GLN A 143 -33.97 2.81 -8.58
N PHE A 144 -33.09 1.88 -8.96
CA PHE A 144 -31.66 2.20 -9.05
C PHE A 144 -31.44 3.16 -10.23
N TYR A 145 -30.80 4.29 -9.97
CA TYR A 145 -30.70 5.37 -10.94
C TYR A 145 -29.51 5.14 -11.89
N LEU A 146 -29.78 5.01 -13.17
CA LEU A 146 -28.77 4.78 -14.22
C LEU A 146 -28.49 6.04 -15.07
N GLY A 147 -28.91 7.20 -14.59
CA GLY A 147 -28.70 8.49 -15.25
C GLY A 147 -29.95 9.06 -15.93
N PRO A 148 -29.89 10.34 -16.34
CA PRO A 148 -31.01 11.04 -16.94
C PRO A 148 -31.08 10.81 -18.45
N ASP A 149 -32.24 11.09 -19.05
CA ASP A 149 -32.29 11.46 -20.46
C ASP A 149 -31.70 12.87 -20.64
N ASN A 150 -30.82 13.05 -21.61
CA ASN A 150 -30.26 14.34 -21.94
C ASN A 150 -30.02 14.49 -23.45
N CYS A 151 -29.84 15.72 -23.92
CA CYS A 151 -29.84 15.98 -25.36
C CYS A 151 -28.57 15.53 -26.07
N ASN A 152 -27.49 15.28 -25.33
CA ASN A 152 -26.27 14.66 -25.84
C ASN A 152 -26.37 13.13 -25.86
N ASN A 153 -27.43 12.55 -25.31
CA ASN A 153 -27.61 11.11 -25.14
C ASN A 153 -26.39 10.46 -24.47
N ASP A 154 -25.79 11.15 -23.49
CA ASP A 154 -24.61 10.74 -22.73
C ASP A 154 -24.93 10.50 -21.23
N GLY A 155 -26.19 10.70 -20.81
CA GLY A 155 -26.62 10.52 -19.42
C GLY A 155 -26.40 9.11 -18.85
N TRP A 156 -26.26 8.10 -19.70
CA TRP A 156 -25.89 6.72 -19.31
C TRP A 156 -24.49 6.63 -18.66
N GLN A 157 -23.58 7.58 -18.93
CA GLN A 157 -22.26 7.65 -18.28
C GLN A 157 -22.39 7.98 -16.78
N ILE A 158 -23.38 8.80 -16.39
CA ILE A 158 -23.72 9.05 -14.98
C ILE A 158 -24.12 7.73 -14.29
N GLY A 159 -24.86 6.87 -15.00
CA GLY A 159 -25.21 5.54 -14.52
C GLY A 159 -23.99 4.66 -14.23
N LEU A 160 -23.02 4.63 -15.15
CA LEU A 160 -21.78 3.86 -14.94
C LEU A 160 -20.99 4.34 -13.71
N ILE A 161 -20.95 5.64 -13.47
CA ILE A 161 -20.27 6.20 -12.29
C ILE A 161 -21.02 5.86 -11.00
N ASN A 162 -22.36 5.92 -11.01
CA ASN A 162 -23.16 5.48 -9.87
C ASN A 162 -22.89 4.00 -9.54
N ILE A 163 -22.85 3.16 -10.58
CA ILE A 163 -22.50 1.74 -10.43
C ILE A 163 -21.06 1.58 -9.90
N ALA A 164 -20.10 2.36 -10.39
CA ALA A 164 -18.73 2.31 -9.90
C ALA A 164 -18.65 2.69 -8.42
N ALA A 165 -19.38 3.73 -8.00
CA ALA A 165 -19.43 4.17 -6.60
C ALA A 165 -20.06 3.09 -5.71
N PHE A 166 -21.13 2.44 -6.16
CA PHE A 166 -21.75 1.32 -5.47
C PHE A 166 -20.78 0.12 -5.34
N LEU A 167 -20.18 -0.31 -6.46
CA LEU A 167 -19.27 -1.45 -6.48
C LEU A 167 -18.00 -1.20 -5.68
N SER A 168 -17.51 0.04 -5.59
CA SER A 168 -16.33 0.35 -4.78
C SER A 168 -16.56 0.08 -3.28
N GLN A 169 -17.75 0.38 -2.79
CA GLN A 169 -18.15 0.02 -1.42
C GLN A 169 -18.27 -1.49 -1.28
N ALA A 170 -18.95 -2.15 -2.23
CA ALA A 170 -19.18 -3.60 -2.17
C ALA A 170 -17.87 -4.42 -2.24
N MET A 171 -16.92 -3.97 -3.06
CA MET A 171 -15.58 -4.57 -3.15
C MET A 171 -14.88 -4.54 -1.80
N THR A 172 -14.87 -3.36 -1.17
CA THR A 172 -14.20 -3.11 0.11
C THR A 172 -14.82 -3.92 1.24
N LEU A 173 -16.16 -4.01 1.27
CA LEU A 173 -16.90 -4.59 2.39
C LEU A 173 -17.05 -6.11 2.30
N ALA A 174 -17.15 -6.66 1.09
CA ALA A 174 -17.60 -8.04 0.92
C ALA A 174 -16.88 -8.82 -0.19
N ILE A 175 -16.75 -8.27 -1.40
CA ILE A 175 -16.26 -9.05 -2.56
C ILE A 175 -14.79 -9.45 -2.41
N GLN A 176 -13.93 -8.54 -1.93
CA GLN A 176 -12.50 -8.81 -1.79
C GLN A 176 -12.18 -9.92 -0.78
N ASN A 177 -13.02 -10.07 0.26
CA ASN A 177 -12.95 -11.18 1.22
C ASN A 177 -13.79 -12.38 0.78
N ASP A 178 -14.67 -12.19 -0.21
CA ASP A 178 -15.62 -13.17 -0.75
C ASP A 178 -16.44 -13.83 0.35
N THR A 179 -17.01 -12.95 1.18
CA THR A 179 -17.83 -13.24 2.37
C THR A 179 -19.12 -12.43 2.30
N CYS A 180 -20.27 -13.08 2.49
CA CYS A 180 -21.58 -12.48 2.67
C CYS A 180 -21.78 -11.88 4.06
N ASP A 181 -21.33 -12.57 5.11
CA ASP A 181 -21.41 -12.07 6.48
C ASP A 181 -20.27 -11.12 6.84
N GLU A 182 -20.54 -10.22 7.77
CA GLU A 182 -19.53 -9.41 8.44
C GLU A 182 -18.60 -10.32 9.23
N LEU A 183 -17.30 -10.15 9.00
CA LEU A 183 -16.28 -10.87 9.73
C LEU A 183 -15.93 -10.14 11.03
N ASN A 184 -15.63 -10.89 12.08
CA ASN A 184 -15.11 -10.33 13.32
C ASN A 184 -13.66 -9.89 13.14
N TRP A 185 -13.42 -8.60 12.87
CA TRP A 185 -12.08 -8.04 12.68
C TRP A 185 -11.61 -7.15 13.82
N GLU A 186 -12.51 -6.75 14.73
CA GLU A 186 -12.16 -5.81 15.80
C GLU A 186 -11.48 -6.54 16.96
N THR A 187 -10.35 -5.98 17.37
CA THR A 187 -9.62 -6.42 18.56
C THR A 187 -9.70 -5.34 19.64
N VAL A 188 -9.78 -5.75 20.90
CA VAL A 188 -9.69 -4.83 22.05
C VAL A 188 -8.28 -4.81 22.65
N GLU A 189 -7.52 -5.88 22.44
CA GLU A 189 -6.10 -6.01 22.73
C GLU A 189 -5.45 -6.83 21.61
N GLU A 190 -4.12 -6.76 21.45
CA GLU A 190 -3.42 -7.45 20.37
C GLU A 190 -3.72 -8.96 20.39
N GLY A 191 -4.42 -9.45 19.37
CA GLY A 191 -4.82 -10.85 19.26
C GLY A 191 -6.05 -11.26 20.08
N VAL A 192 -6.83 -10.32 20.64
CA VAL A 192 -8.05 -10.62 21.42
C VAL A 192 -9.27 -10.11 20.66
N TYR A 193 -10.07 -11.04 20.12
CA TYR A 193 -11.29 -10.74 19.36
C TYR A 193 -12.54 -11.09 20.19
N PRO A 194 -13.21 -10.12 20.82
CA PRO A 194 -14.41 -10.40 21.60
C PRO A 194 -15.48 -11.10 20.75
N LEU A 195 -16.12 -12.14 21.28
CA LEU A 195 -17.26 -12.78 20.60
C LEU A 195 -18.50 -11.88 20.63
N SER A 196 -18.58 -11.00 21.64
CA SER A 196 -19.60 -9.95 21.76
C SER A 196 -19.52 -8.88 20.67
N ASN A 197 -18.50 -8.91 19.79
CA ASN A 197 -18.47 -8.11 18.57
C ASN A 197 -19.66 -8.40 17.64
N ALA A 198 -20.35 -9.53 17.80
CA ALA A 198 -21.64 -9.78 17.14
C ALA A 198 -22.70 -8.70 17.46
N CYS A 199 -22.62 -8.04 18.61
CA CYS A 199 -23.50 -6.94 18.99
C CYS A 199 -23.16 -5.61 18.34
N GLY A 200 -21.95 -5.50 17.79
CA GLY A 200 -21.41 -4.24 17.36
C GLY A 200 -19.89 -4.21 17.37
N MET A 201 -19.32 -3.55 16.38
CA MET A 201 -17.88 -3.27 16.27
C MET A 201 -17.66 -1.78 15.99
N ARG A 202 -16.48 -1.25 16.30
CA ARG A 202 -16.01 0.10 15.94
C ARG A 202 -16.91 1.22 16.47
N GLY A 203 -17.51 0.99 17.64
CA GLY A 203 -18.47 1.91 18.25
C GLY A 203 -19.88 1.87 17.66
N TRP A 204 -20.17 0.94 16.74
CA TRP A 204 -21.51 0.73 16.18
C TRP A 204 -22.27 -0.31 16.98
N ASP A 205 -23.31 0.09 17.71
CA ASP A 205 -24.24 -0.85 18.34
C ASP A 205 -25.34 -1.24 17.34
N TYR A 206 -25.34 -2.50 16.92
CA TYR A 206 -26.30 -3.02 15.93
C TYR A 206 -27.73 -3.16 16.47
N THR A 207 -27.92 -3.03 17.78
CA THR A 207 -29.23 -3.09 18.45
C THR A 207 -29.82 -1.70 18.73
N SER A 208 -29.05 -0.64 18.50
CA SER A 208 -29.44 0.72 18.83
C SER A 208 -29.82 1.56 17.60
N HIS A 209 -30.77 2.46 17.84
CA HIS A 209 -31.44 3.27 16.84
C HIS A 209 -30.59 4.48 16.44
N TYR A 210 -29.59 4.29 15.58
CA TYR A 210 -28.60 5.35 15.31
C TYR A 210 -28.94 6.29 14.15
N HIS A 211 -29.73 5.84 13.20
CA HIS A 211 -30.35 6.71 12.20
C HIS A 211 -31.84 6.64 12.43
N SER A 212 -32.52 7.78 12.52
CA SER A 212 -33.98 7.84 12.71
C SER A 212 -34.68 7.15 11.54
N CYS A 213 -34.83 5.84 11.59
CA CYS A 213 -35.86 5.16 10.84
C CYS A 213 -37.12 5.27 11.69
N GLY A 214 -38.27 5.55 11.08
CA GLY A 214 -39.51 5.58 11.85
C GLY A 214 -39.63 4.28 12.67
N GLU A 215 -40.22 4.35 13.87
CA GLU A 215 -40.42 3.18 14.75
C GLU A 215 -41.07 1.98 14.03
N GLU A 216 -41.82 2.26 12.96
CA GLU A 216 -42.43 1.27 12.06
C GLU A 216 -41.44 0.34 11.33
N TYR A 217 -40.16 0.72 11.24
CA TYR A 217 -39.13 -0.01 10.51
C TYR A 217 -38.18 -0.80 11.40
N ASP A 218 -38.24 -0.64 12.72
CA ASP A 218 -37.25 -1.26 13.59
C ASP A 218 -37.61 -2.71 13.88
N CYS A 219 -36.69 -3.65 13.60
CA CYS A 219 -36.92 -5.03 14.01
C CYS A 219 -36.91 -5.14 15.55
N PRO A 220 -37.86 -5.86 16.16
CA PRO A 220 -37.84 -6.08 17.60
C PRO A 220 -36.61 -6.92 18.00
N VAL A 221 -35.85 -6.45 18.99
CA VAL A 221 -34.70 -7.19 19.53
C VAL A 221 -35.18 -8.44 20.28
N LYS A 222 -35.04 -9.60 19.65
CA LYS A 222 -35.44 -10.90 20.23
C LYS A 222 -34.26 -11.55 20.95
N LYS A 223 -34.27 -11.48 22.29
CA LYS A 223 -33.29 -12.17 23.15
C LYS A 223 -33.25 -13.69 22.96
N SER A 224 -34.37 -14.27 22.52
CA SER A 224 -34.50 -15.70 22.25
C SER A 224 -33.91 -16.14 20.89
N MET A 225 -33.48 -15.20 20.04
CA MET A 225 -33.03 -15.51 18.69
C MET A 225 -31.67 -16.20 18.70
N MET A 226 -31.49 -17.18 17.81
CA MET A 226 -30.24 -17.89 17.60
C MET A 226 -29.89 -17.86 16.12
N VAL A 227 -28.75 -17.28 15.79
CA VAL A 227 -28.23 -17.18 14.42
C VAL A 227 -26.73 -17.38 14.45
N LYS A 228 -26.21 -18.03 13.41
CA LYS A 228 -24.79 -18.21 13.15
C LYS A 228 -24.51 -17.81 11.70
N ALA A 229 -23.56 -16.90 11.51
CA ALA A 229 -23.08 -16.50 10.19
C ALA A 229 -22.57 -17.73 9.41
N VAL A 230 -22.80 -17.74 8.10
CA VAL A 230 -22.33 -18.83 7.22
C VAL A 230 -20.86 -18.68 6.87
N ASP A 231 -20.37 -17.44 6.81
CA ASP A 231 -18.99 -17.17 6.42
C ASP A 231 -18.04 -17.04 7.61
N LYS A 232 -16.82 -17.51 7.39
CA LYS A 232 -15.67 -17.29 8.27
C LYS A 232 -14.54 -16.67 7.48
N GLY A 233 -13.63 -16.01 8.18
CA GLY A 233 -12.40 -15.49 7.60
C GLY A 233 -11.64 -16.57 6.82
N LYS A 234 -11.22 -16.25 5.60
CA LYS A 234 -10.52 -17.18 4.70
C LYS A 234 -9.07 -17.42 5.07
N PHE A 235 -8.51 -16.58 5.93
CA PHE A 235 -7.09 -16.59 6.25
C PHE A 235 -6.84 -17.31 7.57
N GLY A 236 -5.60 -17.78 7.77
CA GLY A 236 -5.25 -18.65 8.90
C GLY A 236 -5.49 -17.97 10.25
N ARG A 237 -6.00 -18.74 11.24
CA ARG A 237 -6.25 -18.31 12.63
C ARG A 237 -7.14 -17.06 12.75
N MET A 238 -8.15 -16.93 11.87
CA MET A 238 -9.18 -15.90 11.98
C MET A 238 -10.31 -16.30 12.95
N PRO A 239 -11.03 -15.33 13.54
CA PRO A 239 -12.15 -15.59 14.44
C PRO A 239 -13.25 -16.46 13.81
N PRO A 240 -14.02 -17.20 14.64
CA PRO A 240 -15.18 -17.94 14.16
C PRO A 240 -16.22 -17.00 13.54
N PRO A 241 -17.18 -17.55 12.76
CA PRO A 241 -18.36 -16.80 12.34
C PRO A 241 -19.04 -16.11 13.52
N LEU A 242 -19.63 -14.95 13.27
CA LEU A 242 -20.44 -14.26 14.27
C LEU A 242 -21.66 -15.13 14.65
N GLU A 243 -21.96 -15.15 15.95
CA GLU A 243 -23.04 -15.95 16.51
C GLU A 243 -23.80 -15.14 17.56
N CYS A 244 -25.11 -15.35 17.62
CA CYS A 244 -25.97 -14.84 18.69
C CYS A 244 -26.84 -15.98 19.24
N TYR A 245 -27.13 -15.92 20.54
CA TYR A 245 -27.97 -16.89 21.23
C TYR A 245 -28.41 -16.33 22.60
N PRO A 246 -29.47 -16.90 23.22
CA PRO A 246 -29.92 -16.50 24.54
C PRO A 246 -28.88 -16.77 25.63
N ARG A 247 -28.86 -15.97 26.69
CA ARG A 247 -27.98 -16.27 27.83
C ARG A 247 -28.35 -17.61 28.48
N SER A 248 -27.35 -18.42 28.76
CA SER A 248 -27.52 -19.67 29.49
C SER A 248 -27.54 -19.42 31.01
N ALA A 249 -28.37 -20.16 31.75
CA ALA A 249 -28.40 -20.05 33.21
C ALA A 249 -27.02 -20.39 33.79
N GLY A 250 -26.38 -19.41 34.46
CA GLY A 250 -25.06 -19.55 35.07
C GLY A 250 -23.87 -19.07 34.24
N ARG A 251 -24.06 -18.59 33.01
CA ARG A 251 -22.98 -18.02 32.17
C ARG A 251 -23.42 -16.67 31.59
N SER A 252 -22.84 -15.59 32.13
CA SER A 252 -23.25 -14.20 31.82
C SER A 252 -22.44 -13.54 30.70
N TYR A 253 -21.47 -14.24 30.12
CA TYR A 253 -20.56 -13.72 29.09
C TYR A 253 -20.19 -14.82 28.07
N THR A 254 -19.81 -14.40 26.87
CA THR A 254 -19.46 -15.28 25.75
C THR A 254 -17.97 -15.53 25.64
N GLY A 255 -17.16 -14.53 26.00
CA GLY A 255 -15.70 -14.58 25.96
C GLY A 255 -15.14 -14.03 24.66
N TYR A 256 -13.99 -14.55 24.23
CA TYR A 256 -13.23 -14.02 23.09
C TYR A 256 -12.60 -15.13 22.25
N PHE A 257 -12.12 -14.77 21.08
CA PHE A 257 -11.27 -15.62 20.25
C PHE A 257 -9.83 -15.13 20.32
N ASP A 258 -8.94 -16.06 20.65
CA ASP A 258 -7.49 -15.93 20.56
C ASP A 258 -7.04 -16.64 19.28
N PRO A 259 -6.32 -16.00 18.34
CA PRO A 259 -5.84 -16.62 17.11
C PRO A 259 -5.14 -17.96 17.33
N LEU A 260 -4.45 -18.13 18.45
CA LEU A 260 -3.54 -19.24 18.61
C LEU A 260 -3.99 -20.26 19.65
N VAL A 261 -4.96 -19.94 20.49
CA VAL A 261 -5.62 -20.90 21.38
C VAL A 261 -7.05 -21.22 20.94
N GLY A 262 -7.66 -20.38 20.11
CA GLY A 262 -9.03 -20.51 19.64
C GLY A 262 -10.03 -19.80 20.56
N VAL A 263 -11.27 -20.29 20.59
CA VAL A 263 -12.34 -19.69 21.39
C VAL A 263 -12.10 -19.92 22.88
N LYS A 264 -12.12 -18.84 23.65
CA LYS A 264 -11.98 -18.79 25.10
C LYS A 264 -13.27 -18.30 25.74
N GLU A 265 -13.85 -19.17 26.53
CA GLU A 265 -15.21 -19.05 27.04
C GLU A 265 -15.26 -18.77 28.55
N ASP A 266 -14.12 -18.82 29.21
CA ASP A 266 -13.89 -18.75 30.66
C ASP A 266 -13.41 -17.37 31.15
N THR A 267 -13.18 -16.45 30.21
CA THR A 267 -12.67 -15.11 30.48
C THR A 267 -13.68 -14.06 30.02
N ILE A 268 -13.94 -13.07 30.86
CA ILE A 268 -14.76 -11.92 30.49
C ILE A 268 -13.92 -10.96 29.68
N VAL A 269 -14.30 -10.75 28.43
CA VAL A 269 -13.75 -9.71 27.56
C VAL A 269 -14.92 -8.94 27.00
N ASP A 270 -14.93 -7.64 27.22
CA ASP A 270 -15.90 -6.73 26.65
C ASP A 270 -15.51 -6.31 25.24
N SER A 271 -16.50 -6.08 24.37
CA SER A 271 -16.27 -5.39 23.10
C SER A 271 -16.00 -3.92 23.35
N PHE A 272 -15.64 -3.18 22.29
CA PHE A 272 -15.47 -1.72 22.37
C PHE A 272 -16.71 -0.96 22.90
N LEU A 273 -17.89 -1.58 22.82
CA LEU A 273 -19.16 -1.09 23.36
C LEU A 273 -19.39 -1.43 24.84
N GLY A 274 -18.49 -2.15 25.49
CA GLY A 274 -18.66 -2.68 26.84
C GLY A 274 -19.58 -3.91 26.92
N ARG A 275 -19.90 -4.56 25.78
CA ARG A 275 -20.77 -5.76 25.74
C ARG A 275 -19.94 -7.01 26.00
N THR A 276 -20.43 -7.91 26.86
CA THR A 276 -19.75 -9.17 27.22
C THR A 276 -20.49 -10.42 26.77
N ASP A 277 -21.68 -10.26 26.18
CA ASP A 277 -22.55 -11.34 25.75
C ASP A 277 -23.19 -11.04 24.38
N VAL A 278 -23.77 -12.06 23.74
CA VAL A 278 -24.37 -11.97 22.39
C VAL A 278 -25.90 -12.03 22.39
N GLU A 279 -26.56 -11.89 23.55
CA GLU A 279 -28.02 -11.93 23.62
C GLU A 279 -28.63 -10.72 22.88
N GLY A 280 -29.53 -11.01 21.94
CA GLY A 280 -30.19 -9.99 21.12
C GLY A 280 -29.32 -9.38 20.02
N CYS A 281 -28.16 -9.97 19.72
CA CYS A 281 -27.13 -9.37 18.86
C CYS A 281 -27.07 -9.92 17.42
N CYS A 282 -28.17 -10.41 16.86
CA CYS A 282 -28.17 -11.11 15.57
C CYS A 282 -28.07 -10.19 14.33
N TRP A 283 -27.62 -8.96 14.50
CA TRP A 283 -27.84 -7.84 13.56
C TRP A 283 -26.57 -7.34 12.86
N TRP A 284 -25.54 -8.18 12.74
CA TRP A 284 -24.31 -7.88 11.98
C TRP A 284 -24.57 -7.76 10.47
N GLY A 285 -23.58 -7.23 9.75
CA GLY A 285 -23.67 -6.97 8.31
C GLY A 285 -23.82 -8.22 7.45
N ARG A 286 -24.66 -8.10 6.41
CA ARG A 286 -24.90 -9.16 5.43
C ARG A 286 -25.02 -8.60 4.00
N GLY A 287 -24.62 -9.40 3.02
CA GLY A 287 -24.77 -9.06 1.60
C GLY A 287 -23.66 -8.16 1.06
N ALA A 288 -23.84 -7.59 -0.13
CA ALA A 288 -22.75 -6.89 -0.82
C ALA A 288 -22.30 -5.60 -0.12
N LEU A 289 -23.20 -4.91 0.61
CA LEU A 289 -22.88 -3.71 1.39
C LEU A 289 -22.84 -3.94 2.90
N GLN A 290 -22.82 -5.19 3.36
CA GLN A 290 -22.80 -5.51 4.79
C GLN A 290 -23.97 -4.83 5.54
N THR A 291 -25.18 -4.92 4.98
CA THR A 291 -26.41 -4.33 5.54
C THR A 291 -26.63 -4.84 6.96
N LYS A 292 -26.59 -3.93 7.94
CA LYS A 292 -26.55 -4.25 9.38
C LYS A 292 -27.54 -3.42 10.19
N GLY A 293 -27.82 -3.89 11.40
CA GLY A 293 -28.67 -3.23 12.37
C GLY A 293 -30.15 -3.59 12.24
N THR A 294 -30.87 -3.51 13.37
CA THR A 294 -32.31 -3.78 13.48
C THR A 294 -33.12 -2.92 12.50
N CYS A 295 -32.73 -1.67 12.35
CA CYS A 295 -33.36 -0.68 11.48
C CYS A 295 -33.30 -1.05 10.00
N ASN A 296 -32.11 -1.34 9.45
CA ASN A 296 -31.98 -1.64 8.02
C ASN A 296 -32.62 -2.98 7.67
N LEU A 297 -32.45 -4.00 8.53
CA LEU A 297 -33.08 -5.31 8.33
C LEU A 297 -34.61 -5.23 8.45
N GLY A 298 -35.13 -4.35 9.30
CA GLY A 298 -36.56 -4.12 9.40
C GLY A 298 -37.13 -3.32 8.22
N LYS A 299 -36.36 -2.38 7.63
CA LYS A 299 -36.70 -1.81 6.31
C LYS A 299 -36.79 -2.91 5.25
N LEU A 300 -35.86 -3.87 5.21
CA LEU A 300 -35.97 -5.00 4.26
C LEU A 300 -37.25 -5.80 4.47
N ASN A 301 -37.60 -6.10 5.73
CA ASN A 301 -38.83 -6.83 6.02
C ASN A 301 -40.07 -6.03 5.62
N TYR A 302 -40.04 -4.73 5.90
CA TYR A 302 -41.09 -3.80 5.55
C TYR A 302 -41.24 -3.69 4.04
N PHE A 303 -40.20 -3.44 3.25
CA PHE A 303 -40.33 -3.17 1.80
C PHE A 303 -40.34 -4.42 0.92
N LEU A 304 -39.60 -5.46 1.31
CA LEU A 304 -39.27 -6.58 0.43
C LEU A 304 -39.67 -7.94 1.01
N GLY A 305 -39.89 -8.02 2.32
CA GLY A 305 -40.07 -9.27 3.05
C GLY A 305 -41.52 -9.59 3.39
N LYS A 306 -41.67 -10.42 4.43
CA LYS A 306 -42.95 -10.94 4.89
C LYS A 306 -43.87 -9.86 5.44
N ALA A 307 -43.34 -8.82 6.07
CA ALA A 307 -44.16 -7.72 6.57
C ALA A 307 -44.88 -6.98 5.42
N ALA A 308 -44.20 -6.71 4.30
CA ALA A 308 -44.87 -6.22 3.08
C ALA A 308 -46.05 -7.09 2.65
N ALA A 309 -45.84 -8.41 2.59
CA ALA A 309 -46.87 -9.32 2.14
C ALA A 309 -48.07 -9.41 3.10
N ILE A 310 -47.82 -9.39 4.42
CA ILE A 310 -48.88 -9.38 5.45
C ILE A 310 -49.74 -8.12 5.34
N ASP A 311 -49.11 -6.98 5.08
CA ASP A 311 -49.79 -5.68 4.92
C ASP A 311 -50.50 -5.54 3.55
N GLY A 312 -50.47 -6.57 2.71
CA GLY A 312 -51.06 -6.55 1.37
C GLY A 312 -50.27 -5.72 0.34
N ARG A 313 -49.03 -5.34 0.67
CA ARG A 313 -48.11 -4.63 -0.23
C ARG A 313 -47.38 -5.62 -1.12
N GLU A 314 -46.94 -5.17 -2.30
CA GLU A 314 -46.14 -5.99 -3.19
C GLU A 314 -44.80 -6.34 -2.51
N SER A 315 -44.44 -7.62 -2.55
CA SER A 315 -43.27 -8.15 -1.84
C SER A 315 -42.57 -9.20 -2.69
N ARG A 316 -41.29 -8.97 -2.98
CA ARG A 316 -40.45 -9.90 -3.74
C ARG A 316 -40.13 -11.16 -2.94
N TYR A 317 -39.94 -11.03 -1.63
CA TYR A 317 -39.57 -12.11 -0.72
C TYR A 317 -40.66 -12.29 0.35
N LYS A 318 -41.91 -12.45 -0.09
CA LYS A 318 -43.12 -12.63 0.75
C LYS A 318 -43.03 -13.72 1.82
N ASP A 319 -42.16 -14.71 1.61
CA ASP A 319 -41.92 -15.84 2.49
C ASP A 319 -40.76 -15.63 3.48
N LEU A 320 -39.95 -14.58 3.29
CA LEU A 320 -38.78 -14.28 4.13
C LEU A 320 -39.10 -13.19 5.15
N ASP A 321 -38.88 -13.51 6.41
CA ASP A 321 -38.96 -12.56 7.50
C ASP A 321 -37.54 -12.15 7.92
N PHE A 322 -37.08 -10.99 7.46
CA PHE A 322 -35.72 -10.52 7.75
C PHE A 322 -35.51 -10.14 9.22
N CYS A 323 -36.60 -9.90 9.97
CA CYS A 323 -36.51 -9.67 11.41
C CYS A 323 -36.43 -10.97 12.22
N ASP A 324 -36.92 -12.09 11.68
CA ASP A 324 -36.87 -13.40 12.35
C ASP A 324 -35.70 -14.25 11.90
N ASN A 325 -35.29 -14.10 10.64
CA ASN A 325 -34.17 -14.81 10.04
C ASN A 325 -33.32 -13.84 9.18
N PRO A 326 -32.54 -12.95 9.81
CA PRO A 326 -31.65 -12.04 9.08
C PRO A 326 -30.62 -12.81 8.23
N GLU A 327 -30.25 -14.03 8.65
CA GLU A 327 -29.32 -14.91 7.93
C GLU A 327 -29.83 -15.38 6.57
N ALA A 328 -31.14 -15.25 6.29
CA ALA A 328 -31.71 -15.60 4.99
C ALA A 328 -31.00 -14.92 3.81
N ILE A 329 -30.44 -13.72 4.03
CA ILE A 329 -29.64 -13.01 3.01
C ILE A 329 -28.46 -13.87 2.54
N CYS A 330 -27.80 -14.58 3.45
CA CYS A 330 -26.59 -15.36 3.18
C CYS A 330 -26.85 -16.88 3.05
N SER A 331 -27.97 -17.39 3.56
CA SER A 331 -28.26 -18.83 3.63
C SER A 331 -29.47 -19.32 2.81
N ASP A 332 -30.38 -18.44 2.36
CA ASP A 332 -31.53 -18.87 1.54
C ASP A 332 -31.08 -19.37 0.17
N LYS A 333 -31.89 -20.23 -0.47
CA LYS A 333 -31.61 -20.71 -1.84
C LYS A 333 -31.49 -19.59 -2.87
N ARG A 334 -32.04 -18.40 -2.60
CA ARG A 334 -31.94 -17.18 -3.41
C ARG A 334 -30.78 -16.27 -2.99
N THR A 335 -29.85 -16.73 -2.13
CA THR A 335 -28.81 -15.89 -1.53
C THR A 335 -27.99 -15.09 -2.54
N MET A 336 -27.64 -15.68 -3.69
CA MET A 336 -26.84 -15.00 -4.72
C MET A 336 -27.51 -13.73 -5.24
N GLU A 337 -28.84 -13.75 -5.41
CA GLU A 337 -29.64 -12.59 -5.80
C GLU A 337 -29.88 -11.66 -4.58
N LEU A 338 -30.25 -12.22 -3.42
CA LEU A 338 -30.54 -11.46 -2.20
C LEU A 338 -29.38 -10.54 -1.81
N ARG A 339 -28.13 -11.02 -1.90
CA ARG A 339 -26.91 -10.25 -1.61
C ARG A 339 -26.84 -8.95 -2.41
N TRP A 340 -27.34 -8.95 -3.65
CA TRP A 340 -27.35 -7.79 -4.53
C TRP A 340 -28.60 -6.93 -4.37
N VAL A 341 -29.79 -7.55 -4.33
CA VAL A 341 -31.05 -6.79 -4.23
C VAL A 341 -31.11 -6.01 -2.92
N VAL A 342 -30.69 -6.60 -1.80
CA VAL A 342 -30.60 -5.92 -0.50
C VAL A 342 -29.66 -4.71 -0.57
N ALA A 343 -28.48 -4.90 -1.15
CA ALA A 343 -27.48 -3.86 -1.30
C ALA A 343 -27.94 -2.71 -2.23
N LEU A 344 -28.53 -3.04 -3.38
CA LEU A 344 -29.05 -2.06 -4.34
C LEU A 344 -30.25 -1.28 -3.76
N PHE A 345 -31.09 -1.94 -2.95
CA PHE A 345 -32.14 -1.26 -2.20
C PHE A 345 -31.58 -0.30 -1.16
N GLU A 346 -30.64 -0.73 -0.31
CA GLU A 346 -29.99 0.14 0.67
C GLU A 346 -29.33 1.34 -0.01
N TRP A 347 -28.62 1.12 -1.13
CA TRP A 347 -28.05 2.21 -1.92
C TRP A 347 -29.11 3.20 -2.42
N THR A 348 -30.21 2.67 -2.96
CA THR A 348 -31.29 3.49 -3.53
C THR A 348 -32.01 4.32 -2.45
N GLU A 349 -32.25 3.73 -1.27
CA GLU A 349 -33.01 4.35 -0.17
C GLU A 349 -32.15 5.24 0.73
N ARG A 350 -30.86 4.94 0.86
CA ARG A 350 -29.96 5.66 1.78
C ARG A 350 -29.04 6.64 1.06
N VAL A 351 -28.42 6.20 -0.03
CA VAL A 351 -27.40 6.98 -0.74
C VAL A 351 -28.04 7.83 -1.83
N GLN A 352 -28.78 7.23 -2.77
CA GLN A 352 -29.35 7.97 -3.90
C GLN A 352 -30.42 9.00 -3.49
N SER A 353 -31.16 8.75 -2.42
CA SER A 353 -32.13 9.70 -1.87
C SER A 353 -31.55 10.58 -0.76
N TYR A 354 -30.23 10.57 -0.53
CA TYR A 354 -29.62 11.47 0.43
C TYR A 354 -29.72 12.92 -0.06
N ASP A 355 -30.40 13.73 0.74
CA ASP A 355 -30.60 15.16 0.52
C ASP A 355 -30.71 15.84 1.90
N SER A 356 -29.57 16.29 2.42
CA SER A 356 -29.48 16.88 3.75
C SER A 356 -28.26 17.78 3.88
N ASP A 357 -28.34 18.79 4.76
CA ASP A 357 -27.24 19.72 5.07
C ASP A 357 -26.57 20.38 3.84
N GLY A 358 -27.37 20.65 2.79
CA GLY A 358 -26.87 21.23 1.54
C GLY A 358 -26.09 20.29 0.65
N TRP A 359 -26.08 18.99 0.95
CA TRP A 359 -25.43 17.93 0.18
C TRP A 359 -26.49 16.98 -0.39
N ASN A 360 -26.46 16.78 -1.71
CA ASN A 360 -27.39 15.91 -2.44
C ASN A 360 -26.60 14.93 -3.33
N TYR A 361 -26.84 13.62 -3.16
CA TYR A 361 -26.05 12.60 -3.87
C TYR A 361 -26.12 12.73 -5.39
N ILE A 362 -27.32 12.98 -5.91
CA ILE A 362 -27.55 13.03 -7.36
C ILE A 362 -26.88 14.27 -7.94
N ASP A 363 -26.93 15.40 -7.24
CA ASP A 363 -26.23 16.61 -7.66
C ASP A 363 -24.71 16.42 -7.63
N GLU A 364 -24.15 15.82 -6.57
CA GLU A 364 -22.71 15.51 -6.49
C GLU A 364 -22.28 14.51 -7.57
N LEU A 365 -23.06 13.46 -7.80
CA LEU A 365 -22.82 12.49 -8.87
C LEU A 365 -22.83 13.17 -10.25
N HIS A 366 -23.74 14.12 -10.49
CA HIS A 366 -23.75 14.90 -11.72
C HIS A 366 -22.54 15.83 -11.83
N LYS A 367 -22.04 16.40 -10.72
CA LYS A 367 -20.81 17.21 -10.72
C LYS A 367 -19.58 16.38 -11.11
N VAL A 368 -19.55 15.09 -10.73
CA VAL A 368 -18.50 14.14 -11.18
C VAL A 368 -18.49 14.02 -12.71
N VAL A 369 -19.64 14.09 -13.37
CA VAL A 369 -19.75 14.00 -14.84
C VAL A 369 -19.59 15.35 -15.55
N LYS A 370 -20.13 16.43 -14.96
CA LYS A 370 -20.19 17.76 -15.59
C LYS A 370 -18.88 18.55 -15.49
N GLY A 371 -18.02 18.22 -14.53
CA GLY A 371 -16.69 18.81 -14.44
C GLY A 371 -15.67 18.04 -15.28
N ASP A 372 -14.47 18.60 -15.41
CA ASP A 372 -13.28 17.84 -15.82
C ASP A 372 -12.93 16.72 -14.81
N LEU A 373 -13.85 16.16 -14.02
CA LEU A 373 -13.52 15.12 -13.05
C LEU A 373 -13.17 13.79 -13.73
N LEU A 374 -13.79 13.50 -14.89
CA LEU A 374 -13.36 12.41 -15.78
C LEU A 374 -12.27 12.85 -16.77
N ASN A 375 -12.24 14.13 -17.19
CA ASN A 375 -11.28 14.63 -18.19
C ASN A 375 -9.91 15.03 -17.59
N ASP A 376 -9.86 15.44 -16.31
CA ASP A 376 -8.65 15.88 -15.57
C ASP A 376 -8.33 14.98 -14.36
N LEU A 377 -8.99 13.83 -14.21
CA LEU A 377 -8.47 12.76 -13.33
C LEU A 377 -8.45 13.14 -11.83
N LYS A 378 -9.28 14.11 -11.43
CA LYS A 378 -9.26 14.73 -10.09
C LYS A 378 -10.14 14.03 -9.05
N PHE A 379 -10.76 12.89 -9.33
CA PHE A 379 -11.60 12.20 -8.33
C PHE A 379 -10.79 11.73 -7.11
N GLU A 380 -9.49 11.48 -7.25
CA GLU A 380 -8.60 11.18 -6.11
C GLU A 380 -8.44 12.38 -5.16
N ARG A 381 -8.61 13.60 -5.69
CA ARG A 381 -8.64 14.84 -4.90
C ARG A 381 -10.03 15.21 -4.41
N SER A 382 -11.07 14.50 -4.84
CA SER A 382 -12.42 14.73 -4.36
C SER A 382 -12.66 13.90 -3.10
N ASN A 383 -13.50 14.44 -2.23
CA ASN A 383 -14.00 13.71 -1.06
C ASN A 383 -15.21 12.85 -1.42
N PHE A 384 -15.67 12.85 -2.68
CA PHE A 384 -16.94 12.23 -3.09
C PHE A 384 -17.09 10.77 -2.61
N ILE A 385 -16.06 9.93 -2.79
CA ILE A 385 -16.13 8.53 -2.36
C ILE A 385 -16.07 8.37 -0.83
N ASP A 386 -15.37 9.26 -0.14
CA ASP A 386 -15.36 9.28 1.33
C ASP A 386 -16.71 9.77 1.86
N GLU A 387 -17.32 10.75 1.20
CA GLU A 387 -18.65 11.28 1.52
C GLU A 387 -19.74 10.24 1.31
N VAL A 388 -19.69 9.53 0.18
CA VAL A 388 -20.60 8.42 -0.12
C VAL A 388 -20.44 7.27 0.87
N GLY A 389 -19.20 6.89 1.23
CA GLY A 389 -18.93 5.91 2.28
C GLY A 389 -19.41 6.37 3.65
N GLY A 390 -19.27 7.66 3.95
CA GLY A 390 -19.81 8.31 5.15
C GLY A 390 -21.33 8.22 5.22
N ILE A 391 -22.04 8.47 4.12
CA ILE A 391 -23.50 8.34 4.06
C ILE A 391 -23.92 6.88 4.27
N LEU A 392 -23.24 5.95 3.59
CA LEU A 392 -23.54 4.52 3.67
C LEU A 392 -23.28 3.94 5.06
N GLU A 393 -22.18 4.28 5.73
CA GLU A 393 -21.87 3.69 7.05
C GLU A 393 -22.42 4.54 8.19
N GLN A 394 -22.30 5.87 8.07
CA GLN A 394 -22.54 6.82 9.16
C GLN A 394 -23.71 7.77 8.94
N GLY A 395 -24.39 7.71 7.79
CA GLY A 395 -25.57 8.54 7.53
C GLY A 395 -25.28 10.03 7.36
N CYS A 396 -24.04 10.43 7.11
CA CYS A 396 -23.69 11.81 6.76
C CYS A 396 -22.47 11.87 5.82
N PRO A 397 -22.33 12.91 4.97
CA PRO A 397 -21.23 13.03 4.01
C PRO A 397 -19.88 13.38 4.65
N HIS A 398 -19.83 13.99 5.83
CA HIS A 398 -18.56 14.43 6.42
C HIS A 398 -18.25 13.67 7.73
N PRO A 399 -17.74 12.43 7.66
CA PRO A 399 -17.41 11.66 8.85
C PRO A 399 -16.18 12.25 9.60
N PRO A 400 -16.10 12.11 10.94
CA PRO A 400 -17.07 11.46 11.82
C PRO A 400 -18.33 12.32 12.01
N CYS A 401 -19.50 11.70 11.88
CA CYS A 401 -20.77 12.39 12.11
C CYS A 401 -20.95 12.71 13.61
N ASP A 402 -21.45 13.91 13.92
CA ASP A 402 -21.47 14.63 15.24
C ASP A 402 -22.17 13.94 16.43
N THR A 403 -22.40 12.63 16.39
CA THR A 403 -23.44 12.02 17.22
C THR A 403 -22.90 11.04 18.30
N VAL A 404 -21.59 10.70 18.36
CA VAL A 404 -20.95 10.06 19.55
C VAL A 404 -19.44 10.37 19.62
N GLU A 405 -18.94 10.74 20.82
CA GLU A 405 -17.52 11.02 21.15
C GLU A 405 -16.51 9.87 20.87
N LYS A 406 -16.97 8.67 20.51
CA LYS A 406 -16.15 7.46 20.33
C LYS A 406 -15.94 7.03 18.86
N ARG A 407 -16.33 7.86 17.88
CA ARG A 407 -16.30 7.45 16.46
C ARG A 407 -14.98 7.71 15.77
N GLN A 408 -14.62 6.75 14.93
CA GLN A 408 -13.42 6.80 14.10
C GLN A 408 -13.72 7.36 12.70
N ARG A 409 -12.67 7.76 12.01
CA ARG A 409 -12.69 8.12 10.57
C ARG A 409 -13.28 6.97 9.75
N LEU A 410 -13.76 7.26 8.54
CA LEU A 410 -14.25 6.25 7.60
C LEU A 410 -13.19 5.15 7.40
N ASN A 411 -13.57 3.90 7.65
CA ASN A 411 -12.65 2.78 7.48
C ASN A 411 -12.47 2.45 5.99
N TRP A 412 -11.22 2.13 5.65
CA TRP A 412 -10.80 1.74 4.31
C TRP A 412 -11.12 2.80 3.24
N ALA A 413 -11.05 4.08 3.60
CA ALA A 413 -11.29 5.20 2.69
C ALA A 413 -10.41 5.12 1.43
N ASN A 414 -9.13 4.80 1.61
CA ASN A 414 -8.18 4.63 0.52
C ASN A 414 -8.58 3.45 -0.39
N GLU A 415 -8.90 2.29 0.19
CA GLU A 415 -9.33 1.12 -0.59
C GLU A 415 -10.63 1.38 -1.35
N ARG A 416 -11.57 2.17 -0.80
CA ARG A 416 -12.79 2.57 -1.52
C ARG A 416 -12.47 3.43 -2.74
N LYS A 417 -11.56 4.40 -2.61
CA LYS A 417 -11.10 5.23 -3.76
C LYS A 417 -10.38 4.39 -4.80
N THR A 418 -9.48 3.51 -4.37
CA THR A 418 -8.82 2.55 -5.26
C THR A 418 -9.84 1.66 -5.98
N ASN A 419 -10.81 1.09 -5.27
CA ASN A 419 -11.83 0.24 -5.86
C ASN A 419 -12.76 1.01 -6.80
N PHE A 420 -13.05 2.28 -6.51
CA PHE A 420 -13.82 3.15 -7.41
C PHE A 420 -13.07 3.39 -8.71
N ARG A 421 -11.78 3.68 -8.64
CA ARG A 421 -10.91 3.77 -9.81
C ARG A 421 -10.93 2.47 -10.62
N VAL A 422 -10.66 1.34 -9.96
CA VAL A 422 -10.65 0.03 -10.62
C VAL A 422 -11.99 -0.25 -11.30
N ALA A 423 -13.12 0.14 -10.69
CA ALA A 423 -14.43 0.06 -11.33
C ALA A 423 -14.54 0.90 -12.60
N LEU A 424 -14.13 2.18 -12.55
CA LEU A 424 -14.13 3.05 -13.74
C LEU A 424 -13.23 2.50 -14.87
N GLU A 425 -12.02 2.03 -14.54
CA GLU A 425 -11.12 1.40 -15.53
C GLU A 425 -11.70 0.11 -16.10
N SER A 426 -12.37 -0.69 -15.26
CA SER A 426 -12.98 -1.95 -15.68
C SER A 426 -14.13 -1.72 -16.64
N PHE A 427 -14.82 -0.59 -16.51
CA PHE A 427 -15.82 -0.11 -17.45
C PHE A 427 -15.20 0.50 -18.72
N GLY A 428 -13.87 0.62 -18.83
CA GLY A 428 -13.24 1.24 -19.98
C GLY A 428 -13.43 2.76 -20.03
N LEU A 429 -13.77 3.40 -18.92
CA LEU A 429 -13.82 4.86 -18.83
C LEU A 429 -12.39 5.41 -18.85
N PRO A 430 -12.09 6.44 -19.67
CA PRO A 430 -10.74 6.94 -19.89
C PRO A 430 -10.25 7.79 -18.70
N ILE A 431 -9.99 7.16 -17.57
CA ILE A 431 -9.46 7.81 -16.35
C ILE A 431 -7.92 7.88 -16.29
N LYS A 432 -7.28 7.72 -17.45
CA LYS A 432 -5.85 7.93 -17.65
C LYS A 432 -5.70 8.71 -18.94
N SER A 433 -4.78 9.68 -18.98
CA SER A 433 -4.50 10.39 -20.21
C SER A 433 -3.99 9.42 -21.28
N ALA A 434 -4.16 9.76 -22.56
CA ALA A 434 -3.64 8.95 -23.65
C ALA A 434 -2.11 8.76 -23.52
N ALA A 435 -1.41 9.82 -23.11
CA ALA A 435 0.02 9.78 -22.81
C ALA A 435 0.35 8.78 -21.70
N PHE A 436 -0.38 8.82 -20.58
CA PHE A 436 -0.10 7.93 -19.45
C PHE A 436 -0.42 6.47 -19.78
N ARG A 437 -1.49 6.17 -20.52
CA ARG A 437 -1.79 4.78 -20.94
C ARG A 437 -0.65 4.18 -21.77
N GLU A 438 -0.07 4.95 -22.68
CA GLU A 438 1.05 4.50 -23.50
C GLU A 438 2.31 4.28 -22.64
N ILE A 439 2.64 5.24 -21.77
CA ILE A 439 3.78 5.12 -20.84
C ILE A 439 3.60 3.94 -19.89
N GLU A 440 2.40 3.76 -19.32
CA GLU A 440 2.07 2.64 -18.43
C GLU A 440 2.22 1.30 -19.16
N SER A 441 1.74 1.19 -20.41
CA SER A 441 1.92 -0.01 -21.23
C SER A 441 3.40 -0.35 -21.41
N ILE A 442 4.24 0.63 -21.74
CA ILE A 442 5.69 0.45 -21.91
C ILE A 442 6.34 0.02 -20.59
N LEU A 443 6.05 0.73 -19.49
CA LEU A 443 6.59 0.41 -18.17
C LEU A 443 6.18 -1.00 -17.71
N MET A 444 4.93 -1.40 -17.95
CA MET A 444 4.41 -2.73 -17.60
C MET A 444 5.07 -3.84 -18.41
N ASN A 445 5.32 -3.62 -19.70
CA ASN A 445 6.05 -4.58 -20.53
C ASN A 445 7.51 -4.72 -20.08
N GLY A 446 8.14 -3.60 -19.67
CA GLY A 446 9.49 -3.59 -19.12
C GLY A 446 9.57 -3.85 -17.61
N LYS A 447 8.49 -4.30 -16.95
CA LYS A 447 8.41 -4.35 -15.48
C LYS A 447 9.56 -5.14 -14.86
N ASP A 448 9.82 -6.35 -15.34
CA ASP A 448 10.82 -7.23 -14.74
C ASP A 448 12.24 -6.63 -14.89
N ALA A 449 12.55 -6.10 -16.07
CA ALA A 449 13.81 -5.38 -16.30
C ALA A 449 13.90 -4.09 -15.46
N PHE A 450 12.80 -3.37 -15.28
CA PHE A 450 12.73 -2.20 -14.40
C PHE A 450 13.05 -2.58 -12.96
N GLU A 451 12.45 -3.66 -12.46
CA GLU A 451 12.71 -4.15 -11.10
C GLU A 451 14.17 -4.60 -10.93
N GLU A 452 14.76 -5.24 -11.94
CA GLU A 452 16.15 -5.72 -11.91
C GLU A 452 17.20 -4.62 -12.09
N VAL A 453 16.90 -3.53 -12.79
CA VAL A 453 17.88 -2.46 -13.10
C VAL A 453 17.68 -1.24 -12.19
N VAL A 454 16.42 -0.84 -11.96
CA VAL A 454 16.09 0.42 -11.29
C VAL A 454 15.86 0.22 -9.80
N LEU A 455 15.18 -0.86 -9.41
CA LEU A 455 14.70 -1.07 -8.03
C LEU A 455 15.59 -2.03 -7.24
N ARG A 456 16.91 -1.96 -7.46
CA ARG A 456 17.89 -2.71 -6.70
C ARG A 456 18.71 -1.82 -5.77
N SER A 457 18.87 -2.32 -4.56
CA SER A 457 19.68 -1.72 -3.52
C SER A 457 20.93 -2.55 -3.29
N ILE A 458 21.96 -1.95 -2.70
CA ILE A 458 23.27 -2.55 -2.45
C ILE A 458 23.51 -2.53 -0.95
N ASN A 459 23.86 -3.69 -0.39
CA ASN A 459 24.32 -3.76 0.98
C ASN A 459 25.76 -3.23 1.06
N PRO A 460 26.04 -2.16 1.82
CA PRO A 460 27.37 -1.55 1.85
C PRO A 460 28.42 -2.40 2.59
N ILE A 461 28.03 -3.50 3.25
CA ILE A 461 28.97 -4.38 3.99
C ILE A 461 29.58 -5.44 3.07
N ASP A 462 28.76 -6.09 2.25
CA ASP A 462 29.15 -7.22 1.41
C ASP A 462 28.97 -6.96 -0.09
N GLU A 463 28.53 -5.75 -0.45
CA GLU A 463 28.26 -5.29 -1.82
C GLU A 463 27.19 -6.12 -2.55
N THR A 464 26.42 -6.93 -1.82
CA THR A 464 25.36 -7.75 -2.42
C THR A 464 24.19 -6.88 -2.84
N SER A 465 23.68 -7.14 -4.05
CA SER A 465 22.52 -6.44 -4.58
C SER A 465 21.22 -7.19 -4.27
N TYR A 466 20.21 -6.49 -3.77
CA TYR A 466 18.91 -7.03 -3.39
C TYR A 466 17.77 -6.15 -3.93
N GLN A 467 16.57 -6.72 -4.04
CA GLN A 467 15.38 -5.95 -4.41
C GLN A 467 15.07 -4.92 -3.31
N SER A 468 14.91 -3.65 -3.68
CA SER A 468 14.46 -2.64 -2.73
C SER A 468 13.13 -3.08 -2.11
N TYR A 469 13.04 -3.05 -0.78
CA TYR A 469 11.76 -3.30 -0.11
C TYR A 469 10.96 -2.01 0.09
N ARG A 470 11.63 -0.85 0.00
CA ARG A 470 10.96 0.45 0.10
C ARG A 470 10.40 0.94 -1.23
N TYR A 471 11.13 0.81 -2.31
CA TYR A 471 10.77 1.35 -3.61
C TYR A 471 10.26 0.21 -4.50
N GLN A 472 8.93 0.14 -4.66
CA GLN A 472 8.26 -0.87 -5.46
C GLN A 472 7.79 -0.30 -6.81
N PHE A 473 7.72 -1.15 -7.83
CA PHE A 473 7.30 -0.77 -9.18
C PHE A 473 5.87 -0.22 -9.19
N THR A 474 4.95 -0.91 -8.51
CA THR A 474 3.53 -0.50 -8.41
C THR A 474 3.38 0.88 -7.76
N ASP A 475 4.18 1.16 -6.73
CA ASP A 475 4.16 2.43 -6.02
C ASP A 475 4.68 3.58 -6.91
N PHE A 476 5.70 3.29 -7.73
CA PHE A 476 6.24 4.23 -8.70
C PHE A 476 5.24 4.58 -9.81
N VAL A 477 4.65 3.57 -10.45
CA VAL A 477 3.67 3.77 -11.53
C VAL A 477 2.46 4.57 -11.03
N GLU A 478 1.99 4.27 -9.81
CA GLU A 478 0.89 5.01 -9.22
C GLU A 478 1.26 6.46 -8.89
N ALA A 479 2.43 6.71 -8.30
CA ALA A 479 2.92 8.06 -8.05
C ALA A 479 3.11 8.85 -9.37
N LEU A 480 3.63 8.20 -10.41
CA LEU A 480 3.80 8.79 -11.73
C LEU A 480 2.44 9.23 -12.29
N ARG A 481 1.42 8.38 -12.21
CA ARG A 481 0.04 8.73 -12.59
C ARG A 481 -0.46 9.94 -11.82
N LEU A 482 -0.39 9.88 -10.49
CA LEU A 482 -0.88 10.97 -9.63
C LEU A 482 -0.22 12.31 -10.00
N MET A 483 1.08 12.32 -10.34
CA MET A 483 1.79 13.55 -10.65
C MET A 483 1.71 13.96 -12.12
N SER A 484 1.55 13.05 -13.07
CA SER A 484 1.51 13.37 -14.51
C SER A 484 0.12 13.71 -15.03
N ASP A 485 -0.88 13.01 -14.49
CA ASP A 485 -2.26 13.06 -14.95
C ASP A 485 -3.11 13.98 -14.06
N ILE A 486 -2.80 14.02 -12.75
CA ILE A 486 -3.52 14.89 -11.80
C ILE A 486 -2.68 16.12 -11.44
N GLY A 487 -1.42 15.95 -11.03
CA GLY A 487 -0.46 17.03 -10.79
C GLY A 487 -0.69 17.81 -9.49
N TYR A 488 -0.58 19.15 -9.53
CA TYR A 488 -1.10 20.13 -8.56
C TYR A 488 -1.03 21.54 -9.16
N ASP A 489 -1.96 22.45 -8.85
CA ASP A 489 -1.98 23.83 -9.39
C ASP A 489 -1.71 23.93 -10.91
N ASN A 490 -2.29 23.01 -11.68
CA ASN A 490 -2.08 22.85 -13.13
C ASN A 490 -0.61 22.61 -13.55
N LYS A 491 0.21 22.11 -12.63
CA LYS A 491 1.56 21.61 -12.86
C LYS A 491 1.55 20.10 -12.83
N TYR A 492 2.24 19.49 -13.77
CA TYR A 492 2.26 18.05 -13.98
C TYR A 492 3.70 17.55 -14.12
N PHE A 493 3.95 16.33 -13.66
CA PHE A 493 5.17 15.62 -13.99
C PHE A 493 5.14 15.29 -15.48
N TYR A 494 6.18 15.68 -16.21
CA TYR A 494 6.18 15.56 -17.65
C TYR A 494 6.50 14.11 -18.07
N ILE A 495 5.58 13.51 -18.81
CA ILE A 495 5.65 12.18 -19.40
C ILE A 495 5.48 12.22 -20.93
N GLY A 496 5.63 13.41 -21.53
CA GLY A 496 5.44 13.61 -22.97
C GLY A 496 4.18 14.40 -23.34
N GLN A 497 3.27 14.63 -22.40
CA GLN A 497 1.97 15.27 -22.66
C GLN A 497 2.10 16.72 -23.15
N GLN A 498 1.32 17.09 -24.16
CA GLN A 498 1.28 18.43 -24.75
C GLN A 498 -0.10 19.11 -24.57
N PRO A 499 -0.17 20.46 -24.59
CA PRO A 499 -1.43 21.19 -24.39
C PRO A 499 -2.52 20.91 -25.44
N ASN A 500 -2.15 20.47 -26.64
CA ASN A 500 -3.08 20.12 -27.72
C ASN A 500 -3.63 18.68 -27.63
N GLY A 501 -3.27 17.93 -26.57
CA GLY A 501 -3.64 16.53 -26.40
C GLY A 501 -2.72 15.53 -27.11
N GLU A 502 -1.76 15.99 -27.90
CA GLU A 502 -0.69 15.13 -28.43
C GLU A 502 0.31 14.76 -27.32
N TYR A 503 1.14 13.76 -27.58
CA TYR A 503 2.17 13.34 -26.64
C TYR A 503 3.41 12.83 -27.36
N ASP A 504 4.57 13.06 -26.75
CA ASP A 504 5.86 12.54 -27.18
C ASP A 504 6.41 11.55 -26.14
N VAL A 505 6.22 10.27 -26.44
CA VAL A 505 6.66 9.15 -25.59
C VAL A 505 8.16 9.19 -25.32
N VAL A 506 8.97 9.63 -26.28
CA VAL A 506 10.44 9.59 -26.20
C VAL A 506 10.95 10.60 -25.18
N SER A 507 10.49 11.84 -25.32
CA SER A 507 10.78 12.91 -24.36
C SER A 507 10.25 12.55 -22.97
N GLY A 508 9.07 11.92 -22.90
CA GLY A 508 8.47 11.43 -21.66
C GLY A 508 9.31 10.39 -20.93
N LEU A 509 9.67 9.30 -21.62
CA LEU A 509 10.52 8.24 -21.08
C LEU A 509 11.91 8.76 -20.69
N THR A 510 12.45 9.73 -21.43
CA THR A 510 13.74 10.34 -21.10
C THR A 510 13.66 11.17 -19.81
N ASN A 511 12.59 11.94 -19.60
CA ASN A 511 12.38 12.66 -18.33
C ASN A 511 12.22 11.67 -17.15
N ILE A 512 11.49 10.58 -17.35
CA ILE A 512 11.35 9.50 -16.36
C ILE A 512 12.72 8.87 -16.03
N ALA A 513 13.52 8.52 -17.04
CA ALA A 513 14.84 7.94 -16.84
C ALA A 513 15.80 8.91 -16.15
N MET A 514 15.75 10.20 -16.47
CA MET A 514 16.54 11.22 -15.81
C MET A 514 16.18 11.34 -14.33
N PHE A 515 14.88 11.41 -14.02
CA PHE A 515 14.36 11.42 -12.65
C PHE A 515 14.82 10.17 -11.87
N LEU A 516 14.64 8.98 -12.46
CA LEU A 516 15.02 7.71 -11.86
C LEU A 516 16.54 7.59 -11.65
N SER A 517 17.36 8.12 -12.55
CA SER A 517 18.82 8.11 -12.37
C SER A 517 19.25 8.88 -11.11
N GLN A 518 18.58 9.99 -10.82
CA GLN A 518 18.79 10.78 -9.61
C GLN A 518 18.23 10.08 -8.38
N ALA A 519 17.08 9.41 -8.52
CA ALA A 519 16.44 8.64 -7.46
C ALA A 519 17.33 7.47 -6.99
N ILE A 520 17.99 6.79 -7.92
CA ILE A 520 18.91 5.69 -7.61
C ILE A 520 20.05 6.19 -6.73
N VAL A 521 20.76 7.22 -7.20
CA VAL A 521 21.95 7.76 -6.51
C VAL A 521 21.59 8.36 -5.15
N GLN A 522 20.42 8.97 -5.04
CA GLN A 522 20.03 9.64 -3.81
C GLN A 522 19.39 8.70 -2.79
N SER A 523 18.65 7.65 -3.21
CA SER A 523 17.83 6.88 -2.26
C SER A 523 17.67 5.40 -2.51
N ILE A 524 17.51 4.96 -3.77
CA ILE A 524 17.18 3.55 -4.03
C ILE A 524 18.40 2.66 -3.81
N GLN A 525 19.60 3.14 -4.17
CA GLN A 525 20.83 2.34 -4.09
C GLN A 525 21.15 1.87 -2.66
N ASP A 526 20.86 2.66 -1.62
CA ASP A 526 21.04 2.27 -0.22
C ASP A 526 19.72 2.04 0.53
N ASP A 527 18.63 1.95 -0.22
CA ASP A 527 17.26 1.68 0.22
C ASP A 527 16.76 2.63 1.32
N ALA A 528 17.20 3.89 1.35
CA ALA A 528 16.91 4.79 2.46
C ALA A 528 15.92 5.90 2.10
N CYS A 529 15.00 6.18 3.03
CA CYS A 529 13.98 7.23 2.87
C CYS A 529 14.41 8.55 3.52
N ASP A 530 15.11 8.48 4.65
CA ASP A 530 15.61 9.61 5.42
C ASP A 530 17.06 9.89 5.07
N GLU A 531 17.41 11.17 5.14
CA GLU A 531 18.79 11.61 5.05
C GLU A 531 19.66 10.95 6.14
N HIS A 532 20.83 10.50 5.73
CA HIS A 532 21.80 9.85 6.61
C HIS A 532 22.70 10.87 7.33
N ASN A 533 23.02 10.58 8.60
CA ASN A 533 24.07 11.30 9.32
C ASN A 533 25.45 10.87 8.81
N ILE A 534 26.04 11.69 7.94
CA ILE A 534 27.31 11.38 7.26
C ILE A 534 28.39 12.45 7.47
N GLN A 535 28.02 13.64 7.97
CA GLN A 535 28.99 14.69 8.25
C GLN A 535 29.70 14.44 9.58
N LYS A 536 31.04 14.42 9.54
CA LYS A 536 31.87 14.45 10.75
C LYS A 536 32.29 15.87 11.09
N VAL A 537 32.23 16.21 12.38
CA VAL A 537 32.84 17.41 12.96
C VAL A 537 33.89 16.93 13.94
N ASN A 538 35.13 17.39 13.83
CA ASN A 538 36.28 16.93 14.64
C ASN A 538 36.41 15.41 14.78
N GLY A 539 36.05 14.64 13.73
CA GLY A 539 36.20 13.19 13.68
C GLY A 539 34.99 12.36 14.13
N GLU A 540 34.00 13.00 14.76
CA GLU A 540 32.78 12.35 15.28
C GLU A 540 31.54 12.81 14.50
N TYR A 541 30.43 12.06 14.59
CA TYR A 541 29.15 12.44 13.97
C TYR A 541 28.22 13.11 15.01
N PRO A 542 28.05 14.44 14.98
CA PRO A 542 27.11 15.11 15.88
C PRO A 542 25.69 14.55 15.76
N VAL A 543 25.00 14.40 16.89
CA VAL A 543 23.56 14.07 16.91
C VAL A 543 22.75 15.28 16.41
N SER A 544 23.23 16.49 16.65
CA SER A 544 22.66 17.75 16.14
C SER A 544 22.76 17.93 14.63
N ASN A 545 23.38 17.00 13.89
CA ASN A 545 23.34 16.98 12.43
C ASN A 545 21.90 16.84 11.88
N SER A 546 20.93 16.40 12.69
CA SER A 546 19.51 16.44 12.31
C SER A 546 18.98 17.86 12.08
N CYS A 547 19.62 18.88 12.68
CA CYS A 547 19.33 20.29 12.45
C CYS A 547 19.96 20.83 11.16
N GLY A 548 20.83 20.06 10.52
CA GLY A 548 21.63 20.53 9.40
C GLY A 548 22.97 19.83 9.27
N GLN A 549 23.34 19.50 8.03
CA GLN A 549 24.66 19.02 7.65
C GLN A 549 25.30 19.97 6.61
N PHE A 550 26.63 19.92 6.52
CA PHE A 550 27.45 20.64 5.53
C PHE A 550 27.21 22.16 5.52
N GLY A 551 27.03 22.74 6.72
CA GLY A 551 26.77 24.16 6.91
C GLY A 551 25.34 24.61 6.63
N LEU A 552 24.44 23.69 6.26
CA LEU A 552 23.01 23.97 6.15
C LEU A 552 22.35 24.03 7.52
N SER A 553 21.28 24.82 7.64
CA SER A 553 20.41 24.88 8.81
C SER A 553 18.97 24.59 8.37
N TYR A 554 18.48 23.35 8.57
CA TYR A 554 17.22 22.90 7.97
C TYR A 554 16.00 23.70 8.47
N GLN A 555 15.97 24.00 9.76
CA GLN A 555 14.99 24.90 10.38
C GLN A 555 15.06 26.34 9.84
N ASP A 556 16.15 26.78 9.22
CA ASP A 556 16.25 28.15 8.69
C ASP A 556 16.05 28.22 7.17
N ILE A 557 15.82 27.08 6.51
CA ILE A 557 15.41 27.01 5.11
C ILE A 557 13.93 27.42 5.01
N ASN A 558 13.70 28.74 4.98
CA ASN A 558 12.40 29.36 4.80
C ASN A 558 12.12 29.62 3.32
N CYS A 559 10.83 29.68 2.96
CA CYS A 559 10.45 30.14 1.64
C CYS A 559 10.75 31.62 1.48
N THR A 560 11.01 32.04 0.25
CA THR A 560 11.33 33.44 -0.09
C THR A 560 10.38 33.97 -1.17
N GLY A 561 10.34 35.29 -1.33
CA GLY A 561 9.52 35.93 -2.36
C GLY A 561 8.02 35.69 -2.15
N ALA A 562 7.32 35.35 -3.23
CA ALA A 562 5.88 35.14 -3.24
C ALA A 562 5.41 33.92 -2.41
N ASP A 563 6.35 33.07 -1.97
CA ASP A 563 6.04 31.83 -1.26
C ASP A 563 6.31 31.92 0.25
N THR A 564 6.64 33.11 0.76
CA THR A 564 7.06 33.32 2.16
C THR A 564 6.03 32.77 3.16
N ASP A 565 4.74 32.90 2.87
CA ASP A 565 3.62 32.44 3.68
C ASP A 565 3.43 30.91 3.66
N ARG A 566 4.16 30.18 2.81
CA ARG A 566 4.10 28.71 2.71
C ARG A 566 5.04 28.01 3.67
N THR A 567 5.99 28.72 4.30
CA THR A 567 6.95 28.14 5.25
C THR A 567 6.22 27.50 6.43
N CYS A 568 6.57 26.26 6.79
CA CYS A 568 6.02 25.66 8.01
C CYS A 568 6.42 26.45 9.27
N PRO A 569 5.50 26.56 10.26
CA PRO A 569 5.87 27.09 11.57
C PRO A 569 6.91 26.18 12.24
N LEU A 570 7.79 26.78 13.04
CA LEU A 570 8.71 26.02 13.88
C LEU A 570 7.96 25.58 15.14
N ASP A 571 7.95 24.28 15.42
CA ASP A 571 7.40 23.75 16.67
C ASP A 571 8.52 23.08 17.50
N PRO A 572 8.97 23.73 18.59
CA PRO A 572 9.98 23.17 19.49
C PRO A 572 9.54 21.87 20.18
N ASN A 573 8.23 21.59 20.24
CA ASN A 573 7.70 20.42 20.92
C ASN A 573 7.61 19.18 20.01
N GLN A 574 7.93 19.30 18.72
CA GLN A 574 7.93 18.16 17.81
C GLN A 574 9.01 17.13 18.18
N SER A 575 8.64 15.86 18.07
CA SER A 575 9.52 14.72 18.35
C SER A 575 9.31 13.63 17.32
N PHE A 576 10.36 13.35 16.54
CA PHE A 576 10.37 12.30 15.52
C PHE A 576 11.74 11.64 15.46
N SER A 577 11.77 10.39 15.00
CA SER A 577 12.99 9.68 14.62
C SER A 577 12.80 9.15 13.20
N GLY A 578 13.79 9.34 12.34
CA GLY A 578 13.78 8.79 10.99
C GLY A 578 13.68 7.27 11.03
N VAL A 579 13.08 6.69 9.99
CA VAL A 579 12.87 5.25 9.87
C VAL A 579 14.04 4.54 9.19
N THR A 580 15.00 5.29 8.65
CA THR A 580 16.19 4.74 7.97
C THR A 580 17.50 5.31 8.51
N ARG A 581 18.55 4.47 8.41
CA ARG A 581 19.94 4.78 8.77
C ARG A 581 20.88 4.08 7.78
N PRO A 582 22.15 4.50 7.68
CA PRO A 582 23.11 3.78 6.85
C PRO A 582 23.27 2.34 7.35
N LEU A 583 23.32 1.41 6.39
CA LEU A 583 23.50 -0.02 6.67
C LEU A 583 24.95 -0.40 7.00
N ALA A 584 25.89 0.53 6.85
CA ALA A 584 27.31 0.29 7.15
C ALA A 584 27.53 -0.10 8.62
N LEU A 585 28.55 -0.93 8.85
CA LEU A 585 28.94 -1.34 10.20
C LEU A 585 29.34 -0.12 11.03
N ARG A 586 28.78 0.00 12.25
CA ARG A 586 28.98 1.15 13.17
C ARG A 586 28.51 2.51 12.64
N ALA A 587 27.63 2.52 11.65
CA ALA A 587 26.99 3.74 11.17
C ALA A 587 26.15 4.41 12.27
N PRO A 588 26.00 5.75 12.23
CA PRO A 588 25.12 6.47 13.14
C PRO A 588 23.67 5.99 13.12
N GLN A 589 22.96 6.25 14.22
CA GLN A 589 21.50 6.06 14.32
C GLN A 589 20.74 7.02 13.37
N PRO A 590 19.45 6.73 13.07
CA PRO A 590 18.61 7.64 12.31
C PRO A 590 18.59 9.05 12.91
N PHE A 591 18.35 10.06 12.08
CA PHE A 591 18.13 11.39 12.61
C PHE A 591 16.94 11.44 13.56
N ARG A 592 17.04 12.34 14.54
CA ARG A 592 15.98 12.59 15.50
C ARG A 592 15.87 14.07 15.84
N CYS A 593 14.65 14.49 16.14
CA CYS A 593 14.33 15.78 16.73
C CYS A 593 13.49 15.55 17.98
N ALA A 594 13.62 16.44 18.96
CA ALA A 594 12.89 16.38 20.20
C ALA A 594 13.01 17.68 20.99
N PRO A 595 12.11 17.95 21.95
CA PRO A 595 12.18 19.15 22.79
C PRO A 595 13.37 19.09 23.73
N LYS A 596 13.89 20.27 24.16
CA LYS A 596 14.98 20.33 25.16
C LYS A 596 14.61 19.73 26.51
N THR A 597 13.33 19.62 26.84
CA THR A 597 12.87 18.94 28.06
C THR A 597 13.15 17.44 28.02
N GLN A 598 13.25 16.84 26.82
CA GLN A 598 13.62 15.43 26.64
C GLN A 598 15.13 15.27 26.40
N PHE A 599 15.73 16.16 25.59
CA PHE A 599 17.18 16.17 25.30
C PHE A 599 17.75 17.59 25.44
N PRO A 600 18.17 18.00 26.66
CA PRO A 600 18.64 19.38 26.92
C PRO A 600 19.87 19.78 26.10
N VAL A 601 20.78 18.81 25.90
CA VAL A 601 21.92 18.88 25.00
C VAL A 601 22.07 17.53 24.31
N THR A 602 22.66 17.55 23.13
CA THR A 602 23.03 16.36 22.38
C THR A 602 24.53 16.34 22.18
N GLY A 603 25.09 15.13 22.13
CA GLY A 603 26.50 14.92 21.87
C GLY A 603 26.72 14.33 20.48
N TYR A 604 27.47 13.24 20.41
CA TYR A 604 27.86 12.63 19.13
C TYR A 604 27.69 11.12 19.15
N TRP A 605 27.67 10.52 17.96
CA TRP A 605 27.72 9.07 17.80
C TRP A 605 29.15 8.56 17.95
N ASP A 606 29.42 7.78 19.00
CA ASP A 606 30.69 7.10 19.20
C ASP A 606 30.69 5.80 18.40
N ALA A 607 31.29 5.84 17.21
CA ALA A 607 31.35 4.68 16.33
C ALA A 607 32.15 3.51 16.91
N LYS A 608 33.03 3.73 17.91
CA LYS A 608 33.79 2.65 18.56
C LYS A 608 32.92 1.92 19.57
N ARG A 609 32.09 2.66 20.32
CA ARG A 609 31.18 2.12 21.33
C ARG A 609 29.80 1.73 20.80
N VAL A 610 29.46 2.16 19.57
CA VAL A 610 28.15 1.94 18.94
C VAL A 610 27.02 2.52 19.81
N GLU A 611 27.27 3.69 20.39
CA GLU A 611 26.33 4.41 21.25
C GLU A 611 26.36 5.92 20.97
N GLU A 612 25.27 6.61 21.30
CA GLU A 612 25.28 8.08 21.36
C GLU A 612 25.84 8.53 22.71
N ASP A 613 26.92 9.31 22.68
CA ASP A 613 27.46 9.93 23.89
C ASP A 613 26.74 11.26 24.15
N HIS A 614 25.99 11.34 25.25
CA HIS A 614 25.29 12.54 25.70
C HIS A 614 25.97 13.26 26.87
N ARG A 615 27.16 12.79 27.29
CA ARG A 615 27.86 13.33 28.47
C ARG A 615 28.44 14.71 28.21
N THR A 616 28.77 15.01 26.96
CA THR A 616 29.35 16.27 26.53
C THR A 616 28.54 16.84 25.38
N ALA A 617 28.12 18.10 25.51
CA ALA A 617 27.48 18.83 24.41
C ALA A 617 28.43 18.88 23.22
N TYR A 618 27.95 18.46 22.05
CA TYR A 618 28.76 18.38 20.84
C TYR A 618 28.09 19.15 19.71
N ALA A 619 28.82 20.15 19.20
CA ALA A 619 28.29 21.03 18.18
C ALA A 619 28.36 20.37 16.80
N ASN A 620 27.32 20.54 15.99
CA ASN A 620 27.44 20.35 14.54
C ASN A 620 28.17 21.54 13.89
N GLU A 621 28.33 21.49 12.57
CA GLU A 621 29.05 22.52 11.79
C GLU A 621 28.50 23.93 11.99
N ILE A 622 27.18 24.06 12.22
CA ILE A 622 26.51 25.36 12.44
C ILE A 622 26.45 25.75 13.92
N GLY A 623 27.14 25.03 14.81
CA GLY A 623 27.25 25.34 16.23
C GLY A 623 26.09 24.85 17.11
N ARG A 624 25.15 24.05 16.58
CA ARG A 624 24.00 23.53 17.35
C ARG A 624 24.43 22.34 18.21
N THR A 625 23.98 22.33 19.47
CA THR A 625 24.25 21.28 20.47
C THR A 625 22.95 20.67 21.00
N ASP A 626 21.86 20.83 20.28
CA ASP A 626 20.53 20.35 20.61
C ASP A 626 19.80 19.96 19.32
N ILE A 627 18.64 19.31 19.45
CA ILE A 627 17.83 18.82 18.32
C ILE A 627 16.39 19.38 18.36
N GLU A 628 16.19 20.48 19.07
CA GLU A 628 14.90 21.16 19.20
C GLU A 628 14.53 21.89 17.91
N GLY A 629 13.30 21.64 17.43
CA GLY A 629 12.81 22.20 16.16
C GLY A 629 13.53 21.66 14.91
N CYS A 630 14.30 20.58 15.02
CA CYS A 630 15.16 20.06 13.95
C CYS A 630 14.54 18.94 13.10
N CYS A 631 13.21 18.88 12.98
CA CYS A 631 12.52 17.77 12.32
C CYS A 631 12.56 17.80 10.77
N TRP A 632 13.41 18.64 10.19
CA TRP A 632 13.32 19.09 8.79
C TRP A 632 14.42 18.52 7.88
N TRP A 633 15.02 17.38 8.25
CA TRP A 633 15.96 16.66 7.39
C TRP A 633 15.30 16.10 6.12
N GLY A 634 16.14 15.71 5.18
CA GLY A 634 15.75 15.18 3.89
C GLY A 634 14.93 13.91 3.92
N ARG A 635 13.86 13.82 3.11
CA ARG A 635 12.97 12.64 3.04
C ARG A 635 12.47 12.28 1.65
N GLY A 636 12.27 10.99 1.41
CA GLY A 636 11.75 10.44 0.16
C GLY A 636 12.85 10.21 -0.87
N VAL A 637 12.46 10.02 -2.13
CA VAL A 637 13.38 9.54 -3.18
C VAL A 637 14.50 10.54 -3.51
N PHE A 638 14.30 11.83 -3.23
CA PHE A 638 15.30 12.90 -3.38
C PHE A 638 15.73 13.49 -2.03
N ARG A 639 15.94 12.64 -1.04
CA ARG A 639 16.26 13.06 0.34
C ARG A 639 17.39 14.08 0.45
N ASN A 640 18.34 14.17 -0.48
CA ASN A 640 19.40 15.18 -0.38
C ASN A 640 18.92 16.61 -0.70
N VAL A 641 17.71 16.80 -1.21
CA VAL A 641 17.19 18.13 -1.60
C VAL A 641 15.77 18.40 -1.07
N THR A 642 15.00 17.37 -0.72
CA THR A 642 13.65 17.47 -0.13
C THR A 642 13.68 17.71 1.38
N ARG A 643 14.20 18.87 1.80
CA ARG A 643 14.46 19.24 3.20
C ARG A 643 14.08 20.67 3.51
N GLY A 644 14.00 20.97 4.81
CA GLY A 644 13.75 22.31 5.32
C GLY A 644 12.28 22.72 5.36
N ARG A 645 11.97 23.73 6.18
CA ARG A 645 10.59 24.18 6.44
C ARG A 645 9.85 24.67 5.19
N CYS A 646 10.57 25.18 4.21
CA CYS A 646 9.96 25.60 2.96
C CYS A 646 9.40 24.42 2.16
N PHE A 647 10.19 23.35 1.97
CA PHE A 647 9.77 22.20 1.17
C PHE A 647 8.49 21.54 1.71
N PHE A 648 8.50 21.18 2.99
CA PHE A 648 7.33 20.58 3.65
C PHE A 648 6.15 21.54 3.70
N GLY A 649 6.41 22.84 3.84
CA GLY A 649 5.40 23.89 3.82
C GLY A 649 4.71 24.03 2.47
N GLN A 650 5.49 23.98 1.39
CA GLN A 650 4.96 23.94 0.03
C GLN A 650 4.18 22.64 -0.24
N MET A 651 4.67 21.48 0.22
CA MET A 651 3.89 20.23 0.12
C MET A 651 2.56 20.34 0.87
N ASN A 652 2.53 20.89 2.09
CA ASN A 652 1.29 21.09 2.83
C ASN A 652 0.35 22.05 2.12
N TYR A 653 0.90 23.15 1.60
CA TYR A 653 0.15 24.14 0.85
C TYR A 653 -0.43 23.55 -0.43
N HIS A 654 0.31 22.77 -1.23
CA HIS A 654 -0.15 22.33 -2.55
C HIS A 654 -0.85 20.96 -2.53
N LEU A 655 -0.40 20.04 -1.69
CA LEU A 655 -0.79 18.63 -1.71
C LEU A 655 -1.41 18.11 -0.41
N GLY A 656 -1.27 18.85 0.69
CA GLY A 656 -1.60 18.36 2.04
C GLY A 656 -2.90 18.91 2.62
N LYS A 657 -2.99 18.83 3.95
CA LYS A 657 -4.12 19.29 4.75
C LYS A 657 -4.38 20.78 4.59
N ARG A 658 -3.34 21.61 4.46
CA ARG A 658 -3.52 23.06 4.25
C ARG A 658 -4.26 23.35 2.94
N ALA A 659 -3.89 22.67 1.85
CA ALA A 659 -4.62 22.75 0.58
C ALA A 659 -6.12 22.49 0.76
N ALA A 660 -6.45 21.37 1.41
CA ALA A 660 -7.83 20.96 1.65
C ALA A 660 -8.59 21.95 2.55
N SER A 661 -7.97 22.42 3.64
CA SER A 661 -8.60 23.36 4.58
C SER A 661 -8.91 24.73 3.97
N GLU A 662 -8.15 25.13 2.94
CA GLU A 662 -8.36 26.37 2.18
C GLU A 662 -9.31 26.15 0.98
N GLY A 663 -9.93 24.98 0.86
CA GLY A 663 -10.87 24.65 -0.21
C GLY A 663 -10.21 24.38 -1.57
N ARG A 664 -8.90 24.17 -1.61
CA ARG A 664 -8.16 23.81 -2.83
C ARG A 664 -8.07 22.29 -2.97
N ALA A 665 -7.92 21.83 -4.21
CA ALA A 665 -7.79 20.40 -4.49
C ALA A 665 -6.48 19.85 -3.87
N SER A 666 -6.57 18.72 -3.17
CA SER A 666 -5.46 18.15 -2.41
C SER A 666 -5.32 16.66 -2.69
N LEU A 667 -4.10 16.17 -2.94
CA LEU A 667 -3.84 14.73 -3.10
C LEU A 667 -3.84 13.99 -1.75
N PHE A 668 -3.46 14.69 -0.67
CA PHE A 668 -3.34 14.14 0.68
C PHE A 668 -4.07 15.06 1.68
N PRO A 669 -5.41 15.19 1.58
CA PRO A 669 -6.19 16.13 2.38
C PRO A 669 -6.11 15.88 3.90
N SER A 670 -5.74 14.66 4.30
CA SER A 670 -5.58 14.24 5.70
C SER A 670 -4.18 14.47 6.28
N VAL A 671 -3.18 14.77 5.43
CA VAL A 671 -1.76 14.81 5.83
C VAL A 671 -1.30 16.25 6.02
N ASP A 672 -0.99 16.61 7.27
CA ASP A 672 -0.36 17.88 7.58
C ASP A 672 1.17 17.72 7.54
N PHE A 673 1.80 18.05 6.41
CA PHE A 673 3.26 17.90 6.27
C PHE A 673 4.07 18.84 7.19
N CYS A 674 3.44 19.86 7.78
CA CYS A 674 4.12 20.71 8.77
C CYS A 674 4.10 20.08 10.16
N GLN A 675 2.99 19.44 10.56
CA GLN A 675 2.89 18.76 11.84
C GLN A 675 3.51 17.36 11.83
N PHE A 676 3.48 16.69 10.67
CA PHE A 676 3.96 15.33 10.47
C PHE A 676 4.83 15.23 9.20
N PRO A 677 6.02 15.86 9.17
CA PRO A 677 6.95 15.75 8.03
C PRO A 677 7.40 14.30 7.77
N GLU A 678 7.38 13.46 8.81
CA GLU A 678 7.67 12.03 8.75
C GLU A 678 6.63 11.25 7.92
N ALA A 679 5.50 11.85 7.54
CA ALA A 679 4.50 11.22 6.70
C ALA A 679 5.06 10.64 5.39
N ILE A 680 6.12 11.24 4.83
CA ILE A 680 6.77 10.75 3.62
C ILE A 680 7.32 9.33 3.82
N CYS A 681 7.81 9.00 5.02
CA CYS A 681 8.51 7.75 5.30
C CYS A 681 7.76 6.79 6.25
N ALA A 682 6.82 7.28 7.06
CA ALA A 682 6.15 6.48 8.09
C ALA A 682 4.60 6.57 8.14
N SER A 683 3.94 7.26 7.21
CA SER A 683 2.47 7.21 7.10
C SER A 683 1.95 6.00 6.30
N GLU A 684 0.64 5.80 6.31
CA GLU A 684 -0.07 4.88 5.39
C GLU A 684 0.17 5.23 3.90
N TYR A 685 0.49 6.48 3.59
CA TYR A 685 0.77 6.97 2.23
C TYR A 685 2.26 6.92 1.87
N SER A 686 3.13 6.38 2.73
CA SER A 686 4.59 6.45 2.53
C SER A 686 5.03 5.84 1.21
N HIS A 687 4.35 4.78 0.76
CA HIS A 687 4.59 4.10 -0.51
C HIS A 687 4.57 5.07 -1.71
N GLN A 688 3.54 5.89 -1.81
CA GLN A 688 3.41 6.88 -2.88
C GLN A 688 4.17 8.18 -2.56
N LEU A 689 4.14 8.64 -1.30
CA LEU A 689 4.74 9.91 -0.90
C LEU A 689 6.26 9.95 -1.11
N ARG A 690 6.96 8.82 -0.98
CA ARG A 690 8.39 8.70 -1.29
C ARG A 690 8.72 9.15 -2.71
N TRP A 691 7.89 8.75 -3.69
CA TRP A 691 8.04 9.12 -5.09
C TRP A 691 7.50 10.52 -5.37
N ILE A 692 6.32 10.83 -4.83
CA ILE A 692 5.64 12.11 -5.04
C ILE A 692 6.46 13.27 -4.49
N SER A 693 7.13 13.13 -3.36
CA SER A 693 7.99 14.21 -2.83
C SER A 693 9.12 14.57 -3.80
N GLY A 694 9.73 13.57 -4.44
CA GLY A 694 10.73 13.77 -5.48
C GLY A 694 10.14 14.37 -6.74
N MET A 695 9.01 13.85 -7.24
CA MET A 695 8.35 14.38 -8.45
C MET A 695 7.87 15.82 -8.24
N PHE A 696 7.35 16.13 -7.06
CA PHE A 696 6.95 17.48 -6.67
C PHE A 696 8.16 18.43 -6.73
N HIS A 697 9.28 18.05 -6.12
CA HIS A 697 10.52 18.82 -6.19
C HIS A 697 11.04 18.97 -7.63
N TRP A 698 11.00 17.88 -8.40
CA TRP A 698 11.42 17.87 -9.81
C TRP A 698 10.61 18.85 -10.67
N ILE A 699 9.29 18.89 -10.47
CA ILE A 699 8.40 19.82 -11.16
C ILE A 699 8.79 21.28 -10.86
N GLN A 700 9.15 21.60 -9.62
CA GLN A 700 9.47 22.97 -9.18
C GLN A 700 10.88 23.43 -9.52
N GLU A 701 11.86 22.54 -9.43
CA GLU A 701 13.27 22.94 -9.51
C GLU A 701 13.92 22.57 -10.85
N VAL A 702 13.50 21.46 -11.46
CA VAL A 702 14.11 20.96 -12.71
C VAL A 702 13.24 21.27 -13.92
N GLN A 703 11.97 20.85 -13.91
CA GLN A 703 11.09 21.04 -15.06
C GLN A 703 10.81 22.51 -15.35
N THR A 704 10.68 23.36 -14.33
CA THR A 704 10.51 24.81 -14.52
C THR A 704 11.82 25.58 -14.62
N PHE A 705 12.97 24.89 -14.64
CA PHE A 705 14.26 25.56 -14.70
C PHE A 705 14.46 26.29 -16.03
N HIS A 706 14.61 27.61 -15.94
CA HIS A 706 15.00 28.47 -17.04
C HIS A 706 15.95 29.57 -16.54
N LYS A 707 17.21 29.54 -16.99
CA LYS A 707 18.23 30.50 -16.57
C LYS A 707 19.25 30.75 -17.67
N ARG A 708 19.54 32.03 -17.95
CA ARG A 708 20.55 32.46 -18.95
C ARG A 708 20.36 31.82 -20.34
N GLY A 709 19.12 31.63 -20.77
CA GLY A 709 18.77 31.04 -22.07
C GLY A 709 18.87 29.51 -22.12
N TRP A 710 19.20 28.85 -21.01
CA TRP A 710 19.11 27.40 -20.87
C TRP A 710 17.77 27.03 -20.20
N SER A 711 17.07 26.05 -20.78
CA SER A 711 15.74 25.58 -20.37
C SER A 711 15.73 24.06 -20.36
N TYR A 712 15.38 23.45 -19.22
CA TYR A 712 15.34 21.98 -19.13
C TYR A 712 14.32 21.40 -20.12
N MET A 713 13.15 22.00 -20.23
CA MET A 713 12.10 21.51 -21.13
C MET A 713 12.47 21.64 -22.60
N ASP A 714 13.29 22.63 -22.97
CA ASP A 714 13.79 22.74 -24.34
C ASP A 714 14.86 21.67 -24.64
N GLN A 715 15.67 21.31 -23.63
CA GLN A 715 16.59 20.17 -23.76
C GLN A 715 15.80 18.87 -23.95
N ILE A 716 14.84 18.58 -23.05
CA ILE A 716 14.05 17.34 -23.09
C ILE A 716 13.26 17.19 -24.39
N ARG A 717 12.56 18.24 -24.85
CA ARG A 717 11.78 18.20 -26.10
C ARG A 717 12.65 18.16 -27.37
N GLY A 718 13.95 18.47 -27.24
CA GLY A 718 14.91 18.38 -28.34
C GLY A 718 15.46 16.97 -28.58
N ILE A 719 15.19 16.02 -27.67
CA ILE A 719 15.75 14.67 -27.72
C ILE A 719 14.97 13.80 -28.72
N SER A 720 15.68 13.09 -29.60
CA SER A 720 15.09 12.16 -30.56
C SER A 720 15.40 10.70 -30.23
N LEU A 721 14.59 9.77 -30.75
CA LEU A 721 14.79 8.31 -30.62
C LEU A 721 16.19 7.83 -31.02
N ASN A 722 16.82 8.51 -32.00
CA ASN A 722 18.15 8.15 -32.46
C ASN A 722 19.22 8.53 -31.42
N ASP A 723 18.99 9.58 -30.65
CA ASP A 723 19.92 10.05 -29.60
C ASP A 723 19.82 9.20 -28.32
N THR A 724 18.69 8.52 -28.10
CA THR A 724 18.45 7.71 -26.90
C THR A 724 18.76 6.22 -27.04
N LEU A 725 18.60 5.62 -28.23
CA LEU A 725 18.74 4.17 -28.44
C LEU A 725 19.97 3.76 -29.27
N PHE A 726 20.51 4.67 -30.10
CA PHE A 726 21.54 4.33 -31.09
C PHE A 726 22.67 5.38 -31.23
N GLY A 727 22.66 6.44 -30.41
CA GLY A 727 23.66 7.52 -30.39
C GLY A 727 24.30 7.67 -29.01
N ASP A 728 25.44 8.37 -28.94
CA ASP A 728 26.02 8.81 -27.67
C ASP A 728 25.06 9.81 -27.03
N PHE A 729 24.24 9.37 -26.08
CA PHE A 729 23.41 10.25 -25.26
C PHE A 729 24.32 11.34 -24.68
N ASP A 730 24.00 12.61 -24.95
CA ASP A 730 24.85 13.73 -24.51
C ASP A 730 24.98 13.71 -22.99
N GLY A 731 26.12 13.19 -22.52
CA GLY A 731 26.40 13.00 -21.11
C GLY A 731 26.53 14.29 -20.31
N THR A 732 26.44 15.45 -20.97
CA THR A 732 26.40 16.74 -20.28
C THR A 732 25.05 16.98 -19.59
N LEU A 733 23.93 16.51 -20.15
CA LEU A 733 22.60 16.81 -19.62
C LEU A 733 22.36 16.20 -18.22
N PRO A 734 22.68 14.91 -17.93
CA PRO A 734 22.51 14.35 -16.59
C PRO A 734 23.31 15.09 -15.52
N MET A 735 24.55 15.47 -15.84
CA MET A 735 25.39 16.26 -14.94
C MET A 735 24.81 17.66 -14.70
N GLN A 736 24.28 18.32 -15.75
CA GLN A 736 23.61 19.61 -15.62
C GLN A 736 22.38 19.52 -14.71
N VAL A 737 21.58 18.45 -14.84
CA VAL A 737 20.40 18.19 -14.01
C VAL A 737 20.79 17.97 -12.55
N ASP A 738 21.81 17.17 -12.27
CA ASP A 738 22.32 16.99 -10.89
C ASP A 738 22.83 18.32 -10.30
N CYS A 739 23.50 19.15 -11.10
CA CYS A 739 23.91 20.49 -10.68
C CYS A 739 22.73 21.43 -10.39
N ILE A 740 21.67 21.36 -11.19
CA ILE A 740 20.44 22.14 -10.95
C ILE A 740 19.83 21.72 -9.62
N LEU A 741 19.67 20.42 -9.37
CA LEU A 741 19.13 19.91 -8.12
C LEU A 741 19.95 20.36 -6.90
N LYS A 742 21.29 20.30 -6.99
CA LYS A 742 22.17 20.62 -5.86
C LYS A 742 22.36 22.11 -5.62
N THR A 743 22.36 22.93 -6.68
CA THR A 743 22.86 24.32 -6.62
C THR A 743 21.96 25.36 -7.28
N GLY A 744 20.90 24.97 -7.98
CA GLY A 744 20.10 25.88 -8.79
C GLY A 744 20.87 26.51 -9.95
N ASN A 745 21.93 25.84 -10.43
CA ASN A 745 22.75 26.26 -11.57
C ASN A 745 23.04 25.07 -12.49
N VAL A 746 23.15 25.34 -13.79
CA VAL A 746 23.46 24.35 -14.84
C VAL A 746 24.87 23.75 -14.68
N THR A 747 25.78 24.45 -14.00
CA THR A 747 27.18 24.07 -13.81
C THR A 747 27.57 24.15 -12.35
N CYS A 748 28.25 23.12 -11.84
CA CYS A 748 28.73 23.04 -10.47
C CYS A 748 29.91 22.05 -10.36
N ASP A 749 30.75 22.21 -9.33
CA ASP A 749 31.92 21.33 -9.12
C ASP A 749 31.54 19.98 -8.48
N THR A 750 30.33 19.88 -7.93
CA THR A 750 29.81 18.70 -7.20
C THR A 750 28.87 17.82 -8.05
N GLY A 751 28.83 18.09 -9.37
CA GLY A 751 27.97 17.40 -10.32
C GLY A 751 28.35 15.93 -10.47
N SER A 752 27.38 15.03 -10.35
CA SER A 752 27.52 13.60 -10.59
C SER A 752 26.96 13.25 -11.95
N ASN A 753 27.78 12.64 -12.80
CA ASN A 753 27.32 12.24 -14.11
C ASN A 753 26.61 10.87 -14.05
N THR A 754 25.29 10.87 -14.29
CA THR A 754 24.46 9.66 -14.30
C THR A 754 24.14 9.14 -15.72
N THR A 755 24.90 9.53 -16.76
CA THR A 755 24.69 9.07 -18.16
C THR A 755 24.45 7.57 -18.29
N ASN A 756 25.32 6.75 -17.68
CA ASN A 756 25.20 5.29 -17.78
C ASN A 756 23.90 4.79 -17.15
N LEU A 757 23.52 5.31 -15.98
CA LEU A 757 22.24 4.96 -15.34
C LEU A 757 21.06 5.34 -16.23
N VAL A 758 21.07 6.53 -16.85
CA VAL A 758 19.99 6.94 -17.77
C VAL A 758 19.88 5.96 -18.94
N SER A 759 21.00 5.56 -19.53
CA SER A 759 21.04 4.57 -20.63
C SER A 759 20.53 3.19 -20.19
N ASP A 760 20.93 2.73 -19.01
CA ASP A 760 20.52 1.43 -18.44
C ASP A 760 19.02 1.42 -18.15
N ILE A 761 18.49 2.51 -17.56
CA ILE A 761 17.07 2.68 -17.28
C ILE A 761 16.26 2.72 -18.57
N LEU A 762 16.67 3.51 -19.58
CA LEU A 762 15.97 3.56 -20.86
C LEU A 762 15.97 2.20 -21.56
N SER A 763 17.08 1.48 -21.51
CA SER A 763 17.19 0.13 -22.06
C SER A 763 16.23 -0.85 -21.35
N ALA A 764 16.13 -0.78 -20.02
CA ALA A 764 15.21 -1.60 -19.23
C ALA A 764 13.74 -1.29 -19.54
N ILE A 765 13.39 -0.02 -19.70
CA ILE A 765 12.01 0.41 -19.98
C ILE A 765 11.59 0.09 -21.42
N MET A 766 12.49 0.24 -22.40
CA MET A 766 12.16 0.10 -23.83
C MET A 766 12.29 -1.33 -24.37
N THR A 767 12.54 -2.32 -23.53
CA THR A 767 12.63 -3.72 -23.96
C THR A 767 11.29 -4.20 -24.54
N ILE A 768 11.17 -4.21 -25.87
CA ILE A 768 10.07 -4.84 -26.61
C ILE A 768 10.42 -6.32 -26.73
N ASP A 769 9.71 -7.19 -25.99
CA ASP A 769 9.89 -8.64 -26.10
C ASP A 769 9.62 -9.11 -27.54
N ASN A 770 10.67 -9.58 -28.22
CA ASN A 770 10.50 -10.64 -29.21
C ASN A 770 10.42 -11.96 -28.44
N PRO A 771 9.38 -12.79 -28.61
CA PRO A 771 9.29 -14.06 -27.92
C PRO A 771 10.37 -14.98 -28.49
N THR A 772 11.48 -15.13 -27.79
CA THR A 772 12.48 -16.15 -28.13
C THR A 772 13.17 -16.70 -26.89
N THR A 773 12.78 -17.94 -26.59
CA THR A 773 13.58 -19.03 -26.02
C THR A 773 14.18 -18.84 -24.64
N SER A 774 13.71 -19.65 -23.69
CA SER A 774 14.32 -19.92 -22.40
C SER A 774 15.86 -19.95 -22.46
N PRO A 775 16.56 -19.12 -21.66
CA PRO A 775 17.96 -19.34 -21.38
C PRO A 775 18.10 -20.45 -20.36
N THR A 776 18.94 -21.41 -20.71
CA THR A 776 19.51 -22.46 -19.87
C THR A 776 19.92 -21.92 -18.50
N ALA A 777 19.44 -22.60 -17.45
CA ALA A 777 19.84 -22.38 -16.07
C ALA A 777 21.37 -22.45 -15.94
N THR A 778 21.97 -21.33 -15.55
CA THR A 778 23.31 -21.29 -14.97
C THR A 778 23.14 -21.03 -13.48
N GLN A 779 23.78 -21.86 -12.65
CA GLN A 779 23.64 -21.91 -11.19
C GLN A 779 23.72 -20.52 -10.51
N PRO A 780 22.78 -20.21 -9.60
CA PRO A 780 22.95 -19.12 -8.65
C PRO A 780 24.01 -19.48 -7.60
N THR A 781 24.99 -18.58 -7.48
CA THR A 781 25.89 -18.41 -6.34
C THR A 781 25.12 -18.04 -5.07
N LEU A 782 25.33 -18.85 -4.03
CA LEU A 782 25.20 -18.64 -2.56
C LEU A 782 23.95 -17.88 -2.00
N PRO A 783 23.28 -18.43 -0.96
CA PRO A 783 22.14 -17.79 -0.32
C PRO A 783 22.58 -16.62 0.59
N PRO A 784 22.01 -15.41 0.45
CA PRO A 784 22.24 -14.31 1.37
C PRO A 784 21.63 -14.56 2.75
N ARG A 785 22.41 -14.13 3.73
CA ARG A 785 22.24 -14.20 5.17
C ARG A 785 21.10 -13.28 5.66
N PRO A 786 20.19 -13.72 6.56
CA PRO A 786 19.21 -12.86 7.21
C PRO A 786 19.79 -12.28 8.51
N LEU A 787 19.66 -10.97 8.75
CA LEU A 787 19.80 -10.28 10.05
C LEU A 787 19.50 -8.76 9.90
N PRO A 788 19.06 -8.06 10.96
CA PRO A 788 17.70 -8.13 11.45
C PRO A 788 17.04 -6.76 11.61
N THR A 789 15.72 -6.81 11.53
CA THR A 789 14.73 -5.91 12.10
C THR A 789 14.94 -5.70 13.59
N GLN A 790 15.20 -4.45 14.02
CA GLN A 790 14.34 -3.71 14.97
C GLN A 790 14.93 -2.33 15.30
N SER A 791 14.11 -1.28 15.14
CA SER A 791 14.25 0.00 15.82
C SER A 791 13.45 0.00 17.14
N PRO A 792 13.90 0.70 18.20
CA PRO A 792 13.38 0.59 19.55
C PRO A 792 12.28 1.62 19.88
N VAL A 793 11.37 1.23 20.77
CA VAL A 793 10.43 2.09 21.51
C VAL A 793 11.18 2.72 22.71
N ILE A 794 11.05 4.04 22.93
CA ILE A 794 11.57 4.78 24.10
C ILE A 794 10.51 4.80 25.24
N PRO A 795 10.93 4.84 26.53
CA PRO A 795 10.10 4.51 27.70
C PRO A 795 9.22 5.67 28.23
N PRO A 796 8.09 5.38 28.91
CA PRO A 796 7.38 6.35 29.76
C PRO A 796 8.11 6.61 31.09
N SER A 797 8.08 7.88 31.52
CA SER A 797 8.62 8.43 32.78
C SER A 797 7.87 7.91 34.04
N PRO A 798 8.47 7.93 35.25
CA PRO A 798 8.02 7.15 36.41
C PRO A 798 7.02 7.89 37.33
N TYR A 799 6.00 7.13 37.75
CA TYR A 799 5.12 7.21 38.96
C TYR A 799 3.61 7.20 38.64
N PRO A 800 2.78 6.50 39.46
CA PRO A 800 2.23 5.20 39.06
C PRO A 800 0.70 5.15 39.07
N THR A 801 0.11 4.32 38.20
CA THR A 801 -1.23 3.78 38.42
C THR A 801 -1.28 2.32 37.97
N ILE A 802 -1.72 1.47 38.89
CA ILE A 802 -1.65 0.00 38.85
C ILE A 802 -2.61 -0.54 37.78
N SER A 803 -2.09 -1.31 36.82
CA SER A 803 -2.87 -2.16 35.91
C SER A 803 -2.09 -3.44 35.63
N THR A 804 -2.80 -4.57 35.68
CA THR A 804 -2.30 -5.94 35.60
C THR A 804 -1.82 -6.33 34.18
N PRO A 805 -0.90 -7.32 34.04
CA PRO A 805 -0.24 -7.63 32.77
C PRO A 805 -1.13 -8.45 31.81
N PRO A 806 -1.13 -8.19 30.49
CA PRO A 806 -1.78 -9.05 29.50
C PRO A 806 -0.92 -10.27 29.14
N THR A 807 -1.61 -11.34 28.79
CA THR A 807 -1.11 -12.72 28.64
C THR A 807 -0.50 -12.97 27.26
N SER A 808 0.65 -13.65 27.26
CA SER A 808 1.50 -14.16 26.15
C SER A 808 0.93 -14.28 24.73
N SER A 809 1.65 -13.67 23.76
CA SER A 809 1.59 -13.94 22.31
C SER A 809 1.70 -15.44 22.00
N PRO A 810 0.71 -16.04 21.34
CA PRO A 810 0.66 -17.51 21.25
C PRO A 810 1.37 -18.18 20.04
N VAL A 811 1.51 -19.51 20.11
CA VAL A 811 2.51 -20.34 19.40
C VAL A 811 2.04 -20.78 17.99
N ILE A 812 2.82 -20.44 16.95
CA ILE A 812 2.45 -20.54 15.51
C ILE A 812 2.66 -21.92 14.87
N PHE A 813 3.35 -22.86 15.52
CA PHE A 813 3.64 -24.18 14.91
C PHE A 813 2.73 -25.27 15.50
N ASN A 814 2.44 -26.35 14.75
CA ASN A 814 1.75 -27.56 15.25
C ASN A 814 2.78 -28.59 15.71
N ILE A 815 2.45 -29.40 16.73
CA ILE A 815 3.33 -30.46 17.25
C ILE A 815 3.59 -31.48 16.12
N PRO A 816 4.86 -31.83 15.81
CA PRO A 816 5.17 -32.76 14.73
C PRO A 816 4.60 -34.14 15.06
N SER A 817 3.94 -34.78 14.09
CA SER A 817 3.49 -36.16 14.29
C SER A 817 4.69 -37.10 14.41
N ARG A 818 4.54 -38.18 15.18
CA ARG A 818 5.58 -39.21 15.33
C ARG A 818 6.08 -39.73 13.97
N GLY A 819 5.18 -39.92 13.00
CA GLY A 819 5.55 -40.34 11.65
C GLY A 819 6.35 -39.30 10.85
N THR A 820 6.12 -38.00 11.09
CA THR A 820 6.94 -36.94 10.50
C THR A 820 8.35 -36.95 11.08
N ILE A 821 8.46 -37.10 12.39
CA ILE A 821 9.75 -37.15 13.08
C ILE A 821 10.57 -38.33 12.55
N GLU A 822 9.97 -39.53 12.52
CA GLU A 822 10.63 -40.74 12.00
C GLU A 822 11.05 -40.58 10.53
N TYR A 823 10.20 -40.00 9.67
CA TYR A 823 10.55 -39.72 8.27
C TYR A 823 11.77 -38.80 8.14
N ILE A 824 11.79 -37.72 8.91
CA ILE A 824 12.86 -36.72 8.85
C ILE A 824 14.17 -37.29 9.37
N ILE A 825 14.15 -38.05 10.47
CA ILE A 825 15.34 -38.72 10.99
C ILE A 825 15.90 -39.71 9.95
N ASN A 826 15.04 -40.53 9.33
CA ASN A 826 15.47 -41.43 8.27
C ASN A 826 16.05 -40.69 7.05
N TYR A 827 15.42 -39.56 6.65
CA TYR A 827 15.92 -38.72 5.57
C TYR A 827 17.31 -38.15 5.88
N LEU A 828 17.55 -37.71 7.13
CA LEU A 828 18.85 -37.21 7.55
C LEU A 828 19.89 -38.33 7.59
N GLU A 829 19.54 -39.52 8.06
CA GLU A 829 20.42 -40.71 8.04
C GLU A 829 20.86 -41.08 6.62
N GLU A 830 19.95 -41.02 5.64
CA GLU A 830 20.30 -41.20 4.21
C GLU A 830 21.31 -40.15 3.70
N LYS A 831 21.38 -38.99 4.35
CA LYS A 831 22.30 -37.89 4.02
C LYS A 831 23.50 -37.81 4.97
N ARG A 832 23.64 -38.75 5.91
CA ARG A 832 24.66 -38.73 6.97
C ARG A 832 26.06 -38.42 6.46
N SER A 833 26.54 -39.14 5.45
CA SER A 833 27.89 -38.93 4.90
C SER A 833 28.11 -37.48 4.41
N ASN A 834 27.10 -36.85 3.82
CA ASN A 834 27.19 -35.44 3.39
C ASN A 834 27.13 -34.49 4.60
N ILE A 835 26.29 -34.78 5.58
CA ILE A 835 26.15 -33.94 6.78
C ILE A 835 27.44 -34.01 7.61
N ASP A 836 28.00 -35.19 7.84
CA ASP A 836 29.27 -35.37 8.55
C ASP A 836 30.41 -34.64 7.83
N SER A 837 30.61 -34.90 6.54
CA SER A 837 31.77 -34.38 5.80
C SER A 837 31.67 -32.90 5.41
N LYS A 838 30.46 -32.32 5.33
CA LYS A 838 30.27 -30.94 4.85
C LYS A 838 29.72 -29.99 5.91
N ILE A 839 29.02 -30.49 6.92
CA ILE A 839 28.31 -29.66 7.90
C ILE A 839 28.89 -29.85 9.30
N LEU A 840 29.16 -31.08 9.71
CA LEU A 840 29.65 -31.38 11.05
C LEU A 840 31.19 -31.43 11.15
N MET A 841 31.90 -31.39 10.02
CA MET A 841 33.36 -31.37 9.97
C MET A 841 33.92 -29.97 10.31
N PRO A 842 34.80 -29.84 11.31
CA PRO A 842 35.48 -28.59 11.63
C PRO A 842 36.50 -28.19 10.56
N LEU A 843 36.83 -26.90 10.50
CA LEU A 843 37.79 -26.37 9.51
C LEU A 843 39.23 -26.82 9.77
N ASN A 844 39.58 -27.13 11.02
CA ASN A 844 40.91 -27.59 11.40
C ASN A 844 41.18 -29.08 11.08
N GLY A 845 40.16 -29.81 10.60
CA GLY A 845 40.27 -31.23 10.22
C GLY A 845 40.32 -32.21 11.40
N GLU A 846 40.20 -31.72 12.64
CA GLU A 846 40.13 -32.56 13.84
C GLU A 846 38.76 -33.25 13.95
N PRO A 847 38.66 -34.36 14.71
CA PRO A 847 37.38 -34.98 15.01
C PRO A 847 36.41 -33.98 15.66
N SER A 848 35.21 -33.88 15.08
CA SER A 848 34.17 -32.99 15.58
C SER A 848 33.68 -33.43 16.95
N ILE A 849 33.55 -32.49 17.89
CA ILE A 849 32.82 -32.72 19.14
C ILE A 849 31.30 -32.74 18.91
N TYR A 850 30.83 -32.32 17.72
CA TYR A 850 29.44 -32.33 17.29
C TYR A 850 29.20 -33.49 16.34
N THR A 851 28.79 -34.64 16.87
CA THR A 851 28.57 -35.85 16.07
C THR A 851 27.17 -35.88 15.47
N PHE A 852 27.03 -36.54 14.31
CA PHE A 852 25.74 -36.75 13.69
C PHE A 852 24.76 -37.51 14.58
N GLU A 853 25.22 -38.56 15.29
CA GLU A 853 24.38 -39.28 16.24
C GLU A 853 23.85 -38.39 17.36
N ALA A 854 24.71 -37.57 17.98
CA ALA A 854 24.28 -36.68 19.06
C ALA A 854 23.26 -35.65 18.54
N PHE A 855 23.47 -35.16 17.32
CA PHE A 855 22.55 -34.22 16.68
C PHE A 855 21.19 -34.86 16.39
N THR A 856 21.13 -36.04 15.75
CA THR A 856 19.86 -36.68 15.40
C THR A 856 19.10 -37.17 16.62
N GLU A 857 19.78 -37.70 17.64
CA GLU A 857 19.16 -38.06 18.92
C GLU A 857 18.56 -36.83 19.62
N THR A 858 19.30 -35.72 19.66
CA THR A 858 18.81 -34.48 20.28
C THR A 858 17.66 -33.88 19.49
N LEU A 859 17.76 -33.88 18.16
CA LEU A 859 16.70 -33.39 17.28
C LEU A 859 15.42 -34.21 17.45
N GLU A 860 15.53 -35.54 17.55
CA GLU A 860 14.38 -36.41 17.77
C GLU A 860 13.71 -36.12 19.13
N GLN A 861 14.50 -35.96 20.21
CA GLN A 861 13.96 -35.61 21.52
C GLN A 861 13.31 -34.23 21.53
N MET A 862 13.98 -33.22 20.95
CA MET A 862 13.45 -31.86 20.86
C MET A 862 12.22 -31.80 19.96
N ALA A 863 12.13 -32.62 18.91
CA ALA A 863 10.95 -32.69 18.03
C ALA A 863 9.75 -33.40 18.69
N LYS A 864 10.02 -34.40 19.55
CA LYS A 864 9.00 -35.04 20.42
C LYS A 864 8.51 -34.12 21.54
N GLY A 865 9.25 -33.04 21.81
CA GLY A 865 8.94 -32.02 22.79
C GLY A 865 9.61 -32.25 24.14
N VAL A 866 10.05 -31.15 24.75
CA VAL A 866 10.62 -31.12 26.11
C VAL A 866 9.56 -30.61 27.09
N LYS A 867 9.76 -30.80 28.39
CA LYS A 867 8.84 -30.34 29.45
C LYS A 867 8.46 -28.86 29.23
N ASN A 868 7.15 -28.55 29.27
CA ASN A 868 6.52 -27.25 28.92
C ASN A 868 6.21 -27.03 27.43
N GLU A 869 5.95 -28.09 26.67
CA GLU A 869 5.33 -28.04 25.32
C GLU A 869 6.14 -27.29 24.24
N LYS A 870 7.44 -27.07 24.47
CA LYS A 870 8.35 -26.53 23.46
C LYS A 870 8.96 -27.67 22.67
N TYR A 871 8.89 -27.59 21.35
CA TYR A 871 9.48 -28.58 20.45
C TYR A 871 10.22 -27.90 19.29
N PHE A 872 11.19 -28.61 18.74
CA PHE A 872 11.89 -28.21 17.53
C PHE A 872 11.05 -28.59 16.30
N PHE A 873 10.71 -27.62 15.46
CA PHE A 873 9.85 -27.87 14.31
C PHE A 873 10.60 -28.65 13.23
N VAL A 874 10.13 -29.88 12.95
CA VAL A 874 10.66 -30.77 11.90
C VAL A 874 9.68 -30.99 10.75
N GLY A 875 8.65 -30.15 10.64
CA GLY A 875 7.60 -30.30 9.63
C GLY A 875 6.31 -30.92 10.18
N GLY A 876 5.24 -30.88 9.38
CA GLY A 876 3.93 -31.40 9.76
C GLY A 876 3.57 -32.76 9.11
N ALA A 877 2.47 -33.35 9.59
CA ALA A 877 2.07 -34.74 9.31
C ALA A 877 1.69 -35.05 7.86
N SER A 878 1.15 -34.07 7.11
CA SER A 878 0.25 -34.40 5.99
C SER A 878 0.58 -33.79 4.63
N GLN A 879 1.67 -33.05 4.45
CA GLN A 879 2.05 -32.54 3.13
C GLN A 879 3.57 -32.53 2.90
N GLU A 880 3.99 -32.92 1.70
CA GLU A 880 5.39 -32.92 1.25
C GLU A 880 6.05 -31.54 1.42
N VAL A 881 5.32 -30.48 1.12
CA VAL A 881 5.74 -29.08 1.33
C VAL A 881 6.04 -28.79 2.80
N GLN A 882 5.31 -29.38 3.76
CA GLN A 882 5.58 -29.17 5.19
C GLN A 882 6.80 -29.94 5.68
N ARG A 883 7.07 -31.13 5.10
CA ARG A 883 8.32 -31.87 5.38
C ARG A 883 9.53 -31.14 4.80
N GLN A 884 9.40 -30.56 3.60
CA GLN A 884 10.42 -29.70 3.02
C GLN A 884 10.68 -28.47 3.88
N ARG A 885 9.65 -27.80 4.41
CA ARG A 885 9.81 -26.70 5.37
C ARG A 885 10.51 -27.13 6.67
N GLY A 886 10.22 -28.35 7.16
CA GLY A 886 10.93 -28.94 8.29
C GLY A 886 12.42 -29.13 8.03
N LEU A 887 12.77 -29.68 6.86
CA LEU A 887 14.16 -29.83 6.42
C LEU A 887 14.87 -28.49 6.22
N VAL A 888 14.17 -27.46 5.73
CA VAL A 888 14.69 -26.09 5.65
C VAL A 888 15.00 -25.53 7.04
N ASN A 889 14.14 -25.76 8.03
CA ASN A 889 14.38 -25.33 9.41
C ASN A 889 15.59 -26.05 10.05
N ILE A 890 15.70 -27.36 9.82
CA ILE A 890 16.85 -28.17 10.27
C ILE A 890 18.14 -27.70 9.61
N ALA A 891 18.10 -27.42 8.30
CA ALA A 891 19.25 -26.89 7.57
C ALA A 891 19.65 -25.50 8.08
N ALA A 892 18.69 -24.62 8.38
CA ALA A 892 18.95 -23.30 8.96
C ALA A 892 19.61 -23.41 10.35
N PHE A 893 19.12 -24.31 11.20
CA PHE A 893 19.73 -24.57 12.51
C PHE A 893 21.16 -25.10 12.38
N LEU A 894 21.38 -26.10 11.53
CA LEU A 894 22.71 -26.67 11.30
C LEU A 894 23.68 -25.64 10.69
N ALA A 895 23.21 -24.79 9.77
CA ALA A 895 24.03 -23.71 9.21
C ALA A 895 24.45 -22.70 10.29
N HIS A 896 23.55 -22.37 11.20
CA HIS A 896 23.83 -21.46 12.29
C HIS A 896 24.78 -22.07 13.34
N ALA A 897 24.50 -23.29 13.79
CA ALA A 897 25.37 -24.05 14.69
C ALA A 897 26.75 -24.25 14.08
N ARG A 898 26.81 -24.47 12.76
CA ARG A 898 28.07 -24.58 12.03
C ARG A 898 28.92 -23.34 12.15
N THR A 899 28.33 -22.18 11.85
CA THR A 899 29.01 -20.88 11.88
C THR A 899 29.49 -20.51 13.30
N LEU A 900 28.72 -20.86 14.33
CA LEU A 900 29.01 -20.41 15.70
C LEU A 900 29.95 -21.32 16.47
N SER A 901 29.92 -22.64 16.21
CA SER A 901 30.53 -23.60 17.14
C SER A 901 31.18 -24.80 16.45
N ILE A 902 30.60 -25.32 15.38
CA ILE A 902 31.11 -26.54 14.74
C ILE A 902 32.36 -26.25 13.90
N GLU A 903 32.40 -25.13 13.15
CA GLU A 903 33.56 -24.78 12.32
C GLU A 903 34.84 -24.60 13.14
N THR A 904 34.71 -24.03 14.33
CA THR A 904 35.79 -23.82 15.31
C THR A 904 35.99 -25.00 16.26
N ASN A 905 35.16 -26.04 16.17
CA ASN A 905 35.12 -27.19 17.07
C ASN A 905 35.05 -26.79 18.57
N SER A 906 34.28 -25.75 18.90
CA SER A 906 34.23 -25.13 20.24
C SER A 906 32.83 -25.10 20.82
N CYS A 907 32.65 -25.64 22.04
CA CYS A 907 31.37 -25.58 22.77
C CYS A 907 31.17 -24.28 23.56
N ASP A 908 32.28 -23.69 24.01
CA ASP A 908 32.26 -22.40 24.68
C ASP A 908 32.56 -21.28 23.69
N GLU A 909 31.92 -20.14 23.89
CA GLU A 909 32.20 -18.95 23.08
C GLU A 909 33.64 -18.48 23.34
N PRO A 910 34.48 -18.36 22.30
CA PRO A 910 35.84 -17.87 22.48
C PRO A 910 35.82 -16.38 22.85
N ASN A 911 36.78 -15.97 23.69
CA ASN A 911 36.97 -14.55 24.01
C ASN A 911 37.65 -13.86 22.81
N THR A 912 36.85 -13.25 21.94
CA THR A 912 37.28 -12.68 20.66
C THR A 912 37.05 -11.17 20.57
N ASP A 913 36.44 -10.56 21.58
CA ASP A 913 36.31 -9.10 21.69
C ASP A 913 37.54 -8.49 22.38
N PHE A 914 38.22 -7.57 21.73
CA PHE A 914 39.49 -7.03 22.20
C PHE A 914 39.47 -5.51 22.25
N ARG A 915 40.11 -4.97 23.30
CA ARG A 915 40.16 -3.52 23.52
C ARG A 915 41.18 -2.83 22.61
N ASP A 916 42.29 -3.52 22.37
CA ASP A 916 43.30 -3.30 21.35
C ASP A 916 43.79 -4.68 20.88
N GLU A 917 44.41 -4.79 19.71
CA GLU A 917 44.73 -6.08 19.01
C GLU A 917 45.58 -7.09 19.83
N THR A 918 45.92 -6.79 21.08
CA THR A 918 46.70 -7.63 21.99
C THR A 918 46.04 -7.93 23.34
N GLN A 919 44.88 -7.31 23.66
CA GLN A 919 44.26 -7.41 24.98
C GLN A 919 42.78 -7.81 24.91
N TYR A 920 42.48 -8.99 25.45
CA TYR A 920 41.13 -9.56 25.58
C TYR A 920 40.67 -9.46 27.04
N PRO A 921 39.75 -8.54 27.38
CA PRO A 921 39.27 -8.38 28.76
C PRO A 921 38.65 -9.68 29.28
N LEU A 922 39.03 -10.13 30.48
CA LEU A 922 38.42 -11.33 31.09
C LEU A 922 36.95 -11.10 31.49
N SER A 923 36.56 -9.83 31.67
CA SER A 923 35.17 -9.41 31.88
C SER A 923 34.27 -9.78 30.70
N ASN A 924 34.84 -10.12 29.54
CA ASN A 924 34.11 -10.60 28.37
C ASN A 924 33.31 -11.88 28.63
N ALA A 925 33.68 -12.65 29.66
CA ALA A 925 32.84 -13.75 30.15
C ALA A 925 31.45 -13.30 30.64
N CYS A 926 31.24 -12.00 30.87
CA CYS A 926 29.95 -11.40 31.22
C CYS A 926 29.27 -10.70 30.01
N GLY A 927 29.92 -10.68 28.84
CA GLY A 927 29.43 -10.01 27.65
C GLY A 927 30.54 -9.55 26.69
N GLN A 928 30.36 -9.76 25.38
CA GLN A 928 31.29 -9.35 24.33
C GLN A 928 30.60 -8.48 23.27
N TYR A 929 31.38 -7.69 22.53
CA TYR A 929 30.93 -6.83 21.43
C TYR A 929 29.88 -5.79 21.83
N GLY A 930 29.98 -5.28 23.06
CA GLY A 930 29.01 -4.33 23.62
C GLY A 930 27.72 -4.98 24.12
N PHE A 931 27.59 -6.31 24.06
CA PHE A 931 26.47 -7.04 24.62
C PHE A 931 26.78 -7.53 26.03
N SER A 932 25.83 -7.44 26.96
CA SER A 932 25.92 -8.08 28.28
C SER A 932 25.17 -9.42 28.29
N TYR A 933 25.85 -10.51 28.65
CA TYR A 933 25.22 -11.81 28.84
C TYR A 933 24.26 -11.83 30.05
N GLN A 934 24.55 -11.01 31.06
CA GLN A 934 23.69 -10.85 32.24
C GLN A 934 22.42 -10.04 31.93
N GLY A 935 22.51 -9.10 30.98
CA GLY A 935 21.36 -8.39 30.42
C GLY A 935 20.45 -9.31 29.59
N MET A 936 21.04 -10.25 28.84
CA MET A 936 20.28 -11.27 28.09
C MET A 936 19.64 -12.33 28.99
N MET A 937 20.29 -12.71 30.10
CA MET A 937 19.65 -13.59 31.09
C MET A 937 18.39 -12.96 31.72
N ASN A 938 18.28 -11.64 31.79
CA ASN A 938 17.05 -10.99 32.27
C ASN A 938 15.90 -10.98 31.25
N LEU A 939 16.17 -11.17 29.95
CA LEU A 939 15.12 -11.40 28.94
C LEU A 939 14.66 -12.86 28.92
N VAL A 940 15.55 -13.82 29.20
CA VAL A 940 15.24 -15.26 29.13
C VAL A 940 14.79 -15.85 30.49
N MET A 941 15.30 -15.39 31.64
CA MET A 941 14.88 -15.88 32.97
C MET A 941 13.70 -15.12 33.60
N LYS A 942 13.40 -13.86 33.21
CA LYS A 942 12.16 -13.21 33.72
C LYS A 942 10.89 -13.90 33.22
N HIS A 943 10.97 -14.66 32.14
CA HIS A 943 9.89 -15.52 31.65
C HIS A 943 9.84 -16.92 32.31
N VAL A 944 10.78 -17.26 33.21
CA VAL A 944 10.84 -18.58 33.85
C VAL A 944 10.70 -18.52 35.39
N LEU A 945 10.97 -17.39 36.05
CA LEU A 945 10.92 -17.28 37.53
C LEU A 945 9.90 -16.30 38.11
N LYS A 946 8.86 -15.92 37.35
CA LYS A 946 7.68 -15.22 37.90
C LYS A 946 6.39 -16.04 37.76
N VAL A 947 6.45 -17.30 38.19
CA VAL A 947 5.36 -17.98 38.88
C VAL A 947 5.99 -18.83 39.99
N GLN A 948 6.21 -18.19 41.13
CA GLN A 948 5.68 -18.70 42.40
C GLN A 948 4.69 -17.66 42.89
#